data_AF-A0A928L8U6-F1
#
_entry.id   AF-A0A928L8U6-F1
#
_cell.length_a   1.000
_cell.length_b   1.000
_cell.length_c   1.000
_cell.angle_alpha   90.00
_cell.angle_beta   90.00
_cell.angle_gamma   90.00
#
_symmetry.space_group_name_H-M   'P 1'
#
loop_
_entity.id
_entity.type
_entity.pdbx_description
1 polymer ?
#
loop_
_entity_poly.entity_id
_entity_poly.type
_entity_poly.pdbx_seq_one_letter_code
_entity_poly.pdbx_strand_id
1 'polypeptide(L)'
;MASAITSGALLGAMLNIMPMTAVQAEEFAVRDKWGYCSTANYVTSEHFCIFYGNNDTTGQVNDAFLQRNLADFERIYQFYMTELGMESPNVDMYGRSDQKYKVNVYLTYTGLDQYPDGWAFMSAEDGYGIHIISPNAMLDDLTIAHEFGHVVTMHQKAWVDQDISGAWWECTANWFREMYLASDYYQGNVQTCWFEPYIRNMSLTTPHGRNYYEVWPLLVYLSLNPDNLTGLGMNAMQRLMSEALPGEYPFDTMTRIYGTDAQTILGHYAKRMATFDFGNQAAYQQEFNNKVASSPYYWSLFYTVLEDGNDGWLYAPAEDAPMQSGINIVPLTVTGDTITATLKGLSNDPNAGWRAAIVTVDAGGNETYSDLFGAGDTMTVSANGAVSAYLTVVGTPDDLYDVNAFHKEAVSSYKYGTERARYPYAVQLSGAAVQQTGGYRKGSGHAHSNGGGWVADSASVADSVYVGPNAMVLGNANLSGNVRVEDYAIVANSVTATDHAIISGHAVVDGGGMIYNNGWVFGTVKLSGNAVVSDHAVVSNSCTVSGNAKVLQNAFVTEAVTVTDNAVVKGMSYVYGTGTYSGQVILDGDYANTESLSSGTAFGWLDTAGTAYTDGMISGYDFSRDTTTWAYDRHAATNAMQNGAVWQSDRTSASGVLNLDGDDDFITLDNSVAKAHGLQISLAALWKGGTAQQDLFWFGDENAYMTFTPANANGVAEFVITDGVTTQTLTASAPLTKGEWSKITIRLFDGNGTLLINGQQAAAGAVSLTPMNVMSAAADDNCYLGKGVAHNSFKGAVDYCNFYFKAVDEPDTSYYGSEEIDDNDPNGEPPVQNISWGDVDCNGEVKVADVILLNRFIGEDIAISVTVQGLLNADCAYDGDVTPEDSTQILKYLAGMIPYSALGNQ
;
A
#
# COMPACT_ATOMS: atom_id res chain seq x y z
N MET A 1 22.84 67.95 -11.55
CA MET A 1 21.94 69.08 -11.21
C MET A 1 20.95 68.53 -10.21
N ALA A 2 21.19 68.76 -8.91
CA ALA A 2 20.50 69.73 -8.04
C ALA A 2 19.35 69.02 -7.29
N SER A 3 19.39 68.68 -6.00
CA SER A 3 19.74 69.37 -4.74
C SER A 3 18.81 70.52 -4.33
N ALA A 4 18.02 70.30 -3.26
CA ALA A 4 17.58 71.24 -2.21
C ALA A 4 16.87 70.37 -1.14
N ILE A 5 17.38 70.11 0.07
CA ILE A 5 17.76 70.95 1.24
C ILE A 5 16.61 71.78 1.81
N THR A 6 16.18 71.38 3.01
CA THR A 6 16.03 72.14 4.28
C THR A 6 15.41 71.16 5.29
N SER A 7 15.71 71.02 6.58
CA SER A 7 16.69 71.50 7.58
C SER A 7 16.03 71.14 8.94
N GLY A 8 16.79 70.73 9.95
CA GLY A 8 16.25 70.05 11.12
C GLY A 8 15.66 70.91 12.23
N ALA A 9 15.13 70.23 13.25
CA ALA A 9 14.95 70.74 14.60
C ALA A 9 15.12 69.58 15.61
N LEU A 10 16.20 69.63 16.39
CA LEU A 10 16.32 68.91 17.66
C LEU A 10 15.38 69.55 18.68
N LEU A 11 14.59 68.74 19.38
CA LEU A 11 14.04 69.06 20.69
C LEU A 11 13.76 67.75 21.44
N GLY A 12 14.52 67.52 22.51
CA GLY A 12 14.30 66.41 23.42
C GLY A 12 13.06 66.65 24.29
N ALA A 13 12.37 65.56 24.62
CA ALA A 13 11.45 65.52 25.75
C ALA A 13 11.35 64.07 26.28
N MET A 14 12.01 63.87 27.42
CA MET A 14 11.59 63.07 28.57
C MET A 14 11.06 61.64 28.32
N LEU A 15 11.91 60.66 28.63
CA LEU A 15 11.49 59.35 29.13
C LEU A 15 10.49 59.54 30.28
N ASN A 16 9.22 59.20 30.06
CA ASN A 16 8.32 58.86 31.15
C ASN A 16 8.69 57.45 31.62
N ILE A 17 9.52 57.40 32.64
CA ILE A 17 9.70 56.20 33.47
C ILE A 17 8.39 56.03 34.23
N MET A 18 7.50 55.17 33.72
CA MET A 18 6.50 54.55 34.59
C MET A 18 7.25 53.61 35.54
N PRO A 19 6.95 53.62 36.84
CA PRO A 19 7.55 52.66 37.75
C PRO A 19 7.03 51.28 37.34
N MET A 20 7.93 50.44 36.80
CA MET A 20 7.75 49.00 36.84
C MET A 20 7.51 48.65 38.31
N THR A 21 6.28 48.25 38.64
CA THR A 21 6.02 47.44 39.81
C THR A 21 6.95 46.24 39.70
N ALA A 22 7.93 46.16 40.60
CA ALA A 22 8.78 45.00 40.74
C ALA A 22 7.89 43.77 40.98
N VAL A 23 7.71 42.96 39.94
CA VAL A 23 7.30 41.57 40.11
C VAL A 23 8.47 40.91 40.85
N GLN A 24 8.20 40.35 42.02
CA GLN A 24 9.17 39.53 42.73
C GLN A 24 9.72 38.49 41.75
N ALA A 25 11.03 38.50 41.49
CA ALA A 25 11.68 37.43 40.75
C ALA A 25 11.46 36.13 41.53
N GLU A 26 10.77 35.17 40.93
CA GLU A 26 10.62 33.83 41.49
C GLU A 26 11.99 33.16 41.48
N GLU A 27 12.66 33.08 42.63
CA GLU A 27 13.96 32.42 42.72
C GLU A 27 13.73 30.89 42.80
N PHE A 28 13.89 30.18 41.67
CA PHE A 28 13.83 28.72 41.63
C PHE A 28 14.90 28.12 42.57
N ALA A 29 14.47 27.33 43.55
CA ALA A 29 15.38 26.71 44.51
C ALA A 29 16.16 25.54 43.87
N VAL A 30 17.39 25.28 44.34
CA VAL A 30 18.10 24.03 44.01
C VAL A 30 17.46 22.89 44.81
N ARG A 31 17.11 21.80 44.13
CA ARG A 31 16.58 20.61 44.77
C ARG A 31 17.66 19.55 44.92
N ASP A 32 18.12 19.33 46.15
CA ASP A 32 19.16 18.35 46.44
C ASP A 32 18.58 17.07 47.08
N LYS A 33 17.97 16.22 46.25
CA LYS A 33 17.35 14.97 46.72
C LYS A 33 18.35 13.95 47.27
N TRP A 34 19.56 13.96 46.73
CA TRP A 34 20.59 12.93 46.97
C TRP A 34 21.76 13.40 47.83
N GLY A 35 21.77 14.68 48.26
CA GLY A 35 22.84 15.26 49.06
C GLY A 35 24.07 15.69 48.24
N TYR A 36 23.96 15.75 46.91
CA TYR A 36 25.04 16.04 45.98
C TYR A 36 25.61 17.45 46.11
N CYS A 37 24.87 18.41 46.67
CA CYS A 37 25.46 19.72 46.98
C CYS A 37 26.62 19.62 47.99
N SER A 38 26.71 18.50 48.73
CA SER A 38 27.79 18.23 49.69
C SER A 38 28.72 17.08 49.29
N THR A 39 28.29 16.17 48.40
CA THR A 39 29.04 14.95 48.06
C THR A 39 29.54 14.91 46.62
N ALA A 40 29.07 15.81 45.75
CA ALA A 40 29.44 15.90 44.34
C ALA A 40 29.60 17.39 43.92
N ASN A 41 29.63 17.63 42.61
CA ASN A 41 29.74 18.97 42.03
C ASN A 41 28.41 19.37 41.38
N TYR A 42 28.14 20.68 41.33
CA TYR A 42 26.99 21.21 40.63
C TYR A 42 27.23 22.62 40.08
N VAL A 43 26.51 22.97 39.02
CA VAL A 43 26.45 24.32 38.44
C VAL A 43 25.01 24.67 38.12
N THR A 44 24.67 25.95 38.15
CA THR A 44 23.28 26.41 37.99
C THR A 44 23.15 27.54 36.99
N SER A 45 22.00 27.59 36.32
CA SER A 45 21.48 28.75 35.60
C SER A 45 20.19 29.24 36.28
N GLU A 46 19.33 30.00 35.60
CA GLU A 46 18.06 30.49 36.14
C GLU A 46 17.09 29.32 36.43
N HIS A 47 16.90 28.44 35.45
CA HIS A 47 15.94 27.34 35.50
C HIS A 47 16.57 25.96 35.73
N PHE A 48 17.89 25.80 35.61
CA PHE A 48 18.55 24.48 35.65
C PHE A 48 19.64 24.34 36.72
N CYS A 49 19.84 23.12 37.18
CA CYS A 49 20.95 22.69 38.03
C CYS A 49 21.57 21.41 37.47
N ILE A 50 22.81 21.46 36.97
CA ILE A 50 23.55 20.28 36.51
C ILE A 50 24.37 19.72 37.67
N PHE A 51 24.14 18.46 38.03
CA PHE A 51 24.94 17.68 38.97
C PHE A 51 25.89 16.74 38.24
N TYR A 52 27.14 16.64 38.72
CA TYR A 52 28.15 15.74 38.16
C TYR A 52 29.14 15.27 39.23
N GLY A 53 29.59 14.03 39.11
CA GLY A 53 30.50 13.41 40.07
C GLY A 53 31.96 13.81 39.86
N ASN A 54 32.86 13.17 40.63
CA ASN A 54 34.29 13.48 40.66
C ASN A 54 35.13 12.64 39.68
N ASN A 55 34.50 11.78 38.86
CA ASN A 55 35.18 10.83 37.98
C ASN A 55 34.48 10.76 36.61
N ASP A 56 34.67 11.81 35.80
CA ASP A 56 34.21 11.82 34.41
C ASP A 56 35.03 10.86 33.53
N THR A 57 34.36 9.79 33.10
CA THR A 57 34.93 8.77 32.21
C THR A 57 34.74 9.10 30.72
N THR A 58 33.93 10.10 30.39
CA THR A 58 33.72 10.57 29.00
C THR A 58 34.81 11.55 28.55
N GLY A 59 35.42 12.26 29.51
CA GLY A 59 36.44 13.29 29.27
C GLY A 59 35.88 14.60 28.72
N GLN A 60 34.56 14.79 28.72
CA GLN A 60 33.91 15.97 28.17
C GLN A 60 33.68 17.08 29.20
N VAL A 61 33.53 16.73 30.49
CA VAL A 61 33.04 17.65 31.52
C VAL A 61 34.16 18.62 31.95
N ASN A 62 33.98 19.89 31.60
CA ASN A 62 34.80 21.02 32.02
C ASN A 62 33.94 22.30 32.06
N ASP A 63 34.50 23.42 32.55
CA ASP A 63 33.76 24.68 32.71
C ASP A 63 33.12 25.18 31.40
N ALA A 64 33.80 25.04 30.26
CA ALA A 64 33.27 25.47 28.97
C ALA A 64 32.10 24.60 28.50
N PHE A 65 32.20 23.27 28.69
CA PHE A 65 31.10 22.33 28.45
C PHE A 65 29.88 22.68 29.31
N LEU A 66 30.08 22.87 30.61
CA LEU A 66 29.00 23.17 31.56
C LEU A 66 28.32 24.51 31.26
N GLN A 67 29.09 25.56 30.97
CA GLN A 67 28.55 26.88 30.63
C GLN A 67 27.79 26.86 29.31
N ARG A 68 28.31 26.20 28.28
CA ARG A 68 27.63 26.06 26.98
C ARG A 68 26.30 25.35 27.17
N ASN A 69 26.29 24.17 27.79
CA ASN A 69 25.07 23.38 27.92
C ASN A 69 24.01 24.04 28.82
N LEU A 70 24.41 24.76 29.88
CA LEU A 70 23.45 25.57 30.65
C LEU A 70 22.82 26.67 29.77
N ALA A 71 23.61 27.33 28.92
CA ALA A 71 23.07 28.32 27.99
C ALA A 71 22.15 27.69 26.93
N ASP A 72 22.47 26.49 26.45
CA ASP A 72 21.64 25.71 25.52
C ASP A 72 20.29 25.37 26.18
N PHE A 73 20.31 24.80 27.39
CA PHE A 73 19.11 24.50 28.17
C PHE A 73 18.23 25.73 28.39
N GLU A 74 18.82 26.87 28.77
CA GLU A 74 18.05 28.10 28.96
C GLU A 74 17.39 28.56 27.65
N ARG A 75 18.08 28.51 26.51
CA ARG A 75 17.49 28.89 25.22
C ARG A 75 16.32 27.99 24.83
N ILE A 76 16.52 26.68 24.94
CA ILE A 76 15.50 25.68 24.62
C ILE A 76 14.31 25.83 25.56
N TYR A 77 14.55 26.01 26.86
CA TYR A 77 13.51 26.24 27.85
C TYR A 77 12.68 27.49 27.54
N GLN A 78 13.34 28.61 27.23
CA GLN A 78 12.63 29.85 26.86
C GLN A 78 11.71 29.62 25.66
N PHE A 79 12.20 28.94 24.62
CA PHE A 79 11.39 28.61 23.46
C PHE A 79 10.20 27.68 23.80
N TYR A 80 10.44 26.56 24.49
CA TYR A 80 9.39 25.59 24.80
C TYR A 80 8.29 26.14 25.71
N MET A 81 8.65 26.93 26.72
CA MET A 81 7.66 27.47 27.66
C MET A 81 6.95 28.69 27.09
N THR A 82 7.65 29.55 26.35
CA THR A 82 7.10 30.84 25.89
C THR A 82 6.38 30.73 24.55
N GLU A 83 7.00 30.08 23.56
CA GLU A 83 6.46 30.02 22.19
C GLU A 83 5.56 28.80 21.98
N LEU A 84 5.93 27.65 22.54
CA LEU A 84 5.10 26.42 22.46
C LEU A 84 4.08 26.31 23.61
N GLY A 85 4.13 27.23 24.59
CA GLY A 85 3.15 27.33 25.67
C GLY A 85 3.16 26.17 26.65
N MET A 86 4.25 25.40 26.74
CA MET A 86 4.33 24.21 27.59
C MET A 86 4.30 24.56 29.07
N GLU A 87 3.72 23.67 29.89
CA GLU A 87 3.81 23.80 31.34
C GLU A 87 5.25 23.58 31.81
N SER A 88 5.73 24.45 32.71
CA SER A 88 7.12 24.48 33.16
C SER A 88 7.49 23.30 34.07
N PRO A 89 8.55 22.51 33.74
CA PRO A 89 9.04 21.45 34.62
C PRO A 89 9.55 21.92 35.99
N ASN A 90 9.65 23.24 36.21
CA ASN A 90 10.04 23.84 37.47
C ASN A 90 8.93 23.86 38.54
N VAL A 91 7.69 23.49 38.19
CA VAL A 91 6.56 23.36 39.14
C VAL A 91 6.23 21.90 39.41
N ASP A 92 5.43 21.60 40.44
CA ASP A 92 4.95 20.23 40.66
C ASP A 92 3.87 19.90 39.63
N MET A 93 4.12 18.88 38.80
CA MET A 93 3.18 18.42 37.79
C MET A 93 1.85 17.97 38.41
N TYR A 94 1.79 17.57 39.68
CA TYR A 94 0.52 17.18 40.30
C TYR A 94 -0.11 18.28 41.15
N GLY A 95 0.49 19.48 41.20
CA GLY A 95 -0.01 20.61 41.97
C GLY A 95 -0.09 20.33 43.49
N ARG A 96 0.74 19.43 44.03
CA ARG A 96 0.77 19.10 45.46
C ARG A 96 1.66 20.06 46.26
N SER A 97 2.47 20.87 45.56
CA SER A 97 3.40 21.82 46.14
C SER A 97 3.48 23.10 45.29
N ASP A 98 3.43 24.25 45.95
CA ASP A 98 3.64 25.57 45.32
C ASP A 98 5.13 25.94 45.20
N GLN A 99 6.03 25.12 45.76
CA GLN A 99 7.47 25.36 45.69
C GLN A 99 7.96 25.19 44.25
N LYS A 100 8.73 26.16 43.76
CA LYS A 100 9.38 26.08 42.45
C LYS A 100 10.84 25.66 42.60
N TYR A 101 11.28 24.71 41.79
CA TYR A 101 12.65 24.20 41.80
C TYR A 101 13.29 24.33 40.43
N LYS A 102 14.63 24.45 40.39
CA LYS A 102 15.39 24.28 39.15
C LYS A 102 15.21 22.85 38.64
N VAL A 103 15.18 22.67 37.32
CA VAL A 103 15.22 21.35 36.68
C VAL A 103 16.59 20.75 36.95
N ASN A 104 16.60 19.59 37.59
CA ASN A 104 17.83 18.85 37.83
C ASN A 104 18.26 18.11 36.57
N VAL A 105 19.53 18.25 36.22
CA VAL A 105 20.19 17.52 35.16
C VAL A 105 21.32 16.70 35.79
N TYR A 106 21.25 15.37 35.74
CA TYR A 106 22.26 14.49 36.32
C TYR A 106 23.15 13.92 35.22
N LEU A 107 24.47 14.17 35.30
CA LEU A 107 25.42 13.68 34.31
C LEU A 107 25.84 12.23 34.59
N THR A 108 25.43 11.30 33.72
CA THR A 108 25.88 9.90 33.79
C THR A 108 27.38 9.81 33.47
N TYR A 109 28.02 8.69 33.80
CA TYR A 109 29.46 8.46 33.56
C TYR A 109 30.43 9.41 34.28
N THR A 110 29.94 10.21 35.23
CA THR A 110 30.74 11.15 36.02
C THR A 110 31.03 10.68 37.46
N GLY A 111 30.52 9.52 37.86
CA GLY A 111 30.68 8.98 39.22
C GLY A 111 29.61 9.43 40.21
N LEU A 112 28.44 9.88 39.74
CA LEU A 112 27.22 9.96 40.56
C LEU A 112 26.74 8.54 40.88
N ASP A 113 26.38 8.27 42.13
CA ASP A 113 26.02 6.91 42.59
C ASP A 113 24.61 6.50 42.17
N GLN A 114 23.66 7.44 42.13
CA GLN A 114 22.29 7.15 41.69
C GLN A 114 22.16 6.97 40.18
N TYR A 115 23.03 7.62 39.41
CA TYR A 115 22.96 7.64 37.94
C TYR A 115 24.36 7.37 37.34
N PRO A 116 24.87 6.13 37.46
CA PRO A 116 26.25 5.81 37.08
C PRO A 116 26.48 5.79 35.58
N ASP A 117 25.49 5.39 34.77
CA ASP A 117 25.61 5.17 33.33
C ASP A 117 24.28 5.41 32.56
N GLY A 118 24.35 5.30 31.24
CA GLY A 118 23.23 5.45 30.30
C GLY A 118 23.28 6.73 29.45
N TRP A 119 22.58 6.72 28.31
CA TRP A 119 22.70 7.76 27.28
C TRP A 119 21.90 9.03 27.61
N ALA A 120 20.58 8.93 27.66
CA ALA A 120 19.68 10.01 28.03
C ALA A 120 18.34 9.40 28.46
N PHE A 121 17.74 9.94 29.53
CA PHE A 121 16.44 9.52 30.06
C PHE A 121 15.73 10.70 30.70
N MET A 122 14.40 10.69 30.60
CA MET A 122 13.54 11.51 31.44
C MET A 122 13.12 10.76 32.70
N SER A 123 12.86 11.48 33.78
CA SER A 123 12.18 10.94 34.96
C SER A 123 11.53 12.08 35.76
N ALA A 124 10.85 11.74 36.85
CA ALA A 124 10.32 12.70 37.81
C ALA A 124 10.83 12.38 39.22
N GLU A 125 11.24 13.41 39.93
CA GLU A 125 11.45 13.33 41.38
C GLU A 125 10.35 14.16 42.02
N ASP A 126 9.63 13.64 43.01
CA ASP A 126 8.68 14.41 43.84
C ASP A 126 7.63 15.25 43.05
N GLY A 127 7.33 14.89 41.80
CA GLY A 127 6.44 15.62 40.90
C GLY A 127 7.09 16.65 39.96
N TYR A 128 8.41 16.77 39.96
CA TYR A 128 9.16 17.70 39.09
C TYR A 128 9.99 16.89 38.10
N GLY A 129 9.93 17.30 36.83
CA GLY A 129 10.72 16.67 35.77
C GLY A 129 12.21 16.79 36.01
N ILE A 130 12.95 15.72 35.69
CA ILE A 130 14.40 15.67 35.74
C ILE A 130 14.95 15.09 34.45
N HIS A 131 16.18 15.46 34.15
CA HIS A 131 16.92 14.99 32.99
C HIS A 131 18.14 14.20 33.46
N ILE A 132 18.30 12.97 32.99
CA ILE A 132 19.48 12.14 33.26
C ILE A 132 20.16 11.94 31.93
N ILE A 133 21.38 12.43 31.75
CA ILE A 133 21.97 12.53 30.41
C ILE A 133 23.50 12.41 30.44
N SER A 134 24.05 11.72 29.45
CA SER A 134 25.48 11.54 29.26
C SER A 134 26.11 12.82 28.74
N PRO A 135 27.33 13.19 29.20
CA PRO A 135 28.07 14.28 28.60
C PRO A 135 28.25 14.16 27.08
N ASN A 136 28.32 12.93 26.55
CA ASN A 136 28.42 12.68 25.11
C ASN A 136 27.13 12.97 24.33
N ALA A 137 25.96 12.91 24.97
CA ALA A 137 24.68 13.27 24.38
C ALA A 137 24.47 14.80 24.35
N MET A 138 25.21 15.54 25.18
CA MET A 138 25.10 16.99 25.29
C MET A 138 26.17 17.71 24.46
N LEU A 139 26.65 17.11 23.37
CA LEU A 139 27.69 17.74 22.55
C LEU A 139 27.13 18.82 21.60
N ASP A 140 25.84 18.78 21.34
CA ASP A 140 25.08 19.74 20.55
C ASP A 140 23.72 20.05 21.20
N ASP A 141 23.14 21.19 20.83
CA ASP A 141 21.88 21.69 21.37
C ASP A 141 20.65 21.00 20.76
N LEU A 142 20.74 20.37 19.59
CA LEU A 142 19.62 19.64 18.97
C LEU A 142 19.35 18.31 19.68
N THR A 143 20.39 17.61 20.11
CA THR A 143 20.25 16.43 20.97
C THR A 143 19.65 16.86 22.31
N ILE A 144 20.10 17.97 22.90
CA ILE A 144 19.49 18.51 24.13
C ILE A 144 18.02 18.88 23.91
N ALA A 145 17.67 19.47 22.77
CA ALA A 145 16.29 19.85 22.43
C ALA A 145 15.37 18.63 22.38
N HIS A 146 15.81 17.55 21.71
CA HIS A 146 15.07 16.28 21.66
C HIS A 146 14.90 15.68 23.06
N GLU A 147 16.00 15.48 23.79
CA GLU A 147 15.99 14.79 25.09
C GLU A 147 15.27 15.59 26.19
N PHE A 148 15.40 16.93 26.17
CA PHE A 148 14.62 17.78 27.06
C PHE A 148 13.15 17.82 26.68
N GLY A 149 12.82 17.66 25.39
CA GLY A 149 11.46 17.47 24.90
C GLY A 149 10.73 16.34 25.62
N HIS A 150 11.40 15.19 25.85
CA HIS A 150 10.85 14.10 26.66
C HIS A 150 10.48 14.57 28.08
N VAL A 151 11.38 15.27 28.78
CA VAL A 151 11.11 15.80 30.13
C VAL A 151 9.87 16.71 30.13
N VAL A 152 9.70 17.53 29.10
CA VAL A 152 8.55 18.43 28.95
C VAL A 152 7.28 17.67 28.60
N THR A 153 7.32 16.67 27.72
CA THR A 153 6.20 15.76 27.41
C THR A 153 5.69 15.09 28.68
N MET A 154 6.60 14.52 29.48
CA MET A 154 6.24 13.92 30.77
C MET A 154 5.59 14.95 31.71
N HIS A 155 6.06 16.19 31.68
CA HIS A 155 5.51 17.25 32.52
C HIS A 155 4.09 17.70 32.11
N GLN A 156 3.61 17.37 30.91
CA GLN A 156 2.23 17.63 30.49
C GLN A 156 1.21 16.64 31.11
N LYS A 157 1.69 15.58 31.77
CA LYS A 157 0.96 14.63 32.65
C LYS A 157 0.07 13.62 31.94
N ALA A 158 -0.82 14.02 31.02
CA ALA A 158 -1.91 13.14 30.59
C ALA A 158 -1.42 11.97 29.74
N TRP A 159 -0.33 12.14 29.00
CA TRP A 159 0.29 11.09 28.20
C TRP A 159 1.26 10.20 28.99
N VAL A 160 1.47 10.44 30.29
CA VAL A 160 2.34 9.63 31.15
C VAL A 160 1.60 8.38 31.62
N ASP A 161 2.31 7.26 31.72
CA ASP A 161 1.80 5.97 32.17
C ASP A 161 0.59 5.45 31.34
N GLN A 162 0.56 5.75 30.03
CA GLN A 162 -0.44 5.27 29.08
C GLN A 162 0.20 4.38 28.01
N ASP A 163 -0.29 3.15 27.84
CA ASP A 163 0.25 2.23 26.82
C ASP A 163 0.07 2.77 25.39
N ILE A 164 -1.05 3.47 25.13
CA ILE A 164 -1.43 3.94 23.79
C ILE A 164 -0.64 5.18 23.32
N SER A 165 -0.10 5.98 24.25
CA SER A 165 0.67 7.19 23.91
C SER A 165 2.17 6.92 23.76
N GLY A 166 2.69 5.79 24.24
CA GLY A 166 4.13 5.52 24.30
C GLY A 166 4.82 5.61 22.94
N ALA A 167 4.15 5.18 21.87
CA ALA A 167 4.68 5.27 20.50
C ALA A 167 4.79 6.71 19.96
N TRP A 168 4.13 7.67 20.60
CA TRP A 168 4.16 9.08 20.22
C TRP A 168 5.28 9.86 20.91
N TRP A 169 5.97 9.29 21.89
CA TRP A 169 6.94 10.03 22.70
C TRP A 169 8.16 10.46 21.88
N GLU A 170 8.68 9.56 21.03
CA GLU A 170 9.82 9.84 20.16
C GLU A 170 9.50 10.89 19.10
N CYS A 171 8.37 10.76 18.39
CA CYS A 171 7.97 11.77 17.42
C CYS A 171 7.63 13.11 18.09
N THR A 172 7.16 13.12 19.33
CA THR A 172 6.94 14.36 20.08
C THR A 172 8.27 15.03 20.44
N ALA A 173 9.28 14.27 20.86
CA ALA A 173 10.62 14.80 21.10
C ALA A 173 11.28 15.33 19.81
N ASN A 174 11.09 14.65 18.68
CA ASN A 174 11.51 15.17 17.37
C ASN A 174 10.70 16.40 16.94
N TRP A 175 9.41 16.49 17.26
CA TRP A 175 8.63 17.70 17.03
C TRP A 175 9.19 18.89 17.83
N PHE A 176 9.52 18.69 19.10
CA PHE A 176 10.18 19.70 19.94
C PHE A 176 11.50 20.16 19.34
N ARG A 177 12.33 19.22 18.85
CA ARG A 177 13.59 19.51 18.17
C ARG A 177 13.37 20.27 16.87
N GLU A 178 12.42 19.87 16.04
CA GLU A 178 12.13 20.51 14.75
C GLU A 178 11.58 21.92 14.94
N MET A 179 10.65 22.11 15.88
CA MET A 179 10.11 23.43 16.21
C MET A 179 11.22 24.37 16.74
N TYR A 180 12.15 23.85 17.56
CA TYR A 180 13.31 24.63 18.02
C TYR A 180 14.22 25.00 16.86
N LEU A 181 14.54 24.03 16.00
CA LEU A 181 15.39 24.22 14.84
C LEU A 181 14.82 25.28 13.89
N ALA A 182 13.51 25.29 13.67
CA ALA A 182 12.83 26.25 12.82
C ALA A 182 12.64 27.65 13.46
N SER A 183 13.05 27.83 14.72
CA SER A 183 12.88 29.08 15.47
C SER A 183 14.13 29.96 15.44
N ASP A 184 13.94 31.25 15.74
CA ASP A 184 15.04 32.21 15.92
C ASP A 184 15.92 31.93 17.15
N TYR A 185 15.55 30.97 18.01
CA TYR A 185 16.32 30.58 19.19
C TYR A 185 17.47 29.62 18.85
N TYR A 186 17.37 28.89 17.73
CA TYR A 186 18.42 28.02 17.24
C TYR A 186 19.47 28.82 16.47
N GLN A 187 20.75 28.56 16.74
CA GLN A 187 21.87 29.33 16.18
C GLN A 187 22.80 28.48 15.31
N GLY A 188 22.45 27.22 15.06
CA GLY A 188 23.21 26.34 14.17
C GLY A 188 22.80 26.46 12.72
N ASN A 189 23.34 25.57 11.88
CA ASN A 189 23.14 25.59 10.43
C ASN A 189 22.23 24.46 9.90
N VAL A 190 21.88 23.49 10.73
CA VAL A 190 20.98 22.38 10.35
C VAL A 190 19.59 22.96 10.04
N GLN A 191 18.96 22.51 8.95
CA GLN A 191 17.70 23.10 8.45
C GLN A 191 16.46 22.22 8.73
N THR A 192 16.64 20.93 9.03
CA THR A 192 15.57 20.02 9.44
C THR A 192 16.15 18.75 10.07
N CYS A 193 15.35 18.06 10.88
CA CYS A 193 15.64 16.70 11.36
C CYS A 193 15.53 15.64 10.25
N TRP A 194 14.80 15.91 9.17
CA TRP A 194 14.47 14.99 8.07
C TRP A 194 13.70 13.73 8.52
N PHE A 195 12.84 13.17 7.66
CA PHE A 195 11.86 12.14 8.06
C PHE A 195 11.66 11.03 7.01
N GLU A 196 12.73 10.64 6.30
CA GLU A 196 12.69 9.56 5.29
C GLU A 196 12.00 8.26 5.77
N PRO A 197 12.25 7.73 6.99
CA PRO A 197 11.55 6.54 7.45
C PRO A 197 10.02 6.68 7.42
N TYR A 198 9.48 7.87 7.66
CA TYR A 198 8.05 8.11 7.51
C TYR A 198 7.63 8.11 6.03
N ILE A 199 8.36 8.81 5.15
CA ILE A 199 8.06 8.89 3.72
C ILE A 199 8.02 7.49 3.07
N ARG A 200 8.94 6.59 3.43
CA ARG A 200 8.97 5.19 2.93
C ARG A 200 7.81 4.32 3.40
N ASN A 201 7.10 4.76 4.43
CA ASN A 201 6.09 3.96 5.14
C ASN A 201 4.78 4.74 5.27
N MET A 202 4.51 5.71 4.38
CA MET A 202 3.36 6.61 4.51
C MET A 202 2.03 5.85 4.43
N SER A 203 1.94 4.76 3.69
CA SER A 203 0.73 3.93 3.63
C SER A 203 0.44 3.18 4.94
N LEU A 204 1.38 3.12 5.88
CA LEU A 204 1.17 2.53 7.20
C LEU A 204 0.57 3.56 8.18
N THR A 205 -0.09 3.05 9.22
CA THR A 205 -0.69 3.88 10.27
C THR A 205 0.33 4.77 11.00
N THR A 206 -0.14 5.85 11.62
CA THR A 206 0.69 6.83 12.30
C THR A 206 0.33 6.88 13.79
N PRO A 207 1.23 6.47 14.71
CA PRO A 207 2.54 5.85 14.48
C PRO A 207 2.46 4.35 14.17
N HIS A 208 3.46 3.86 13.43
CA HIS A 208 3.73 2.45 13.15
C HIS A 208 5.13 2.08 13.63
N GLY A 209 5.39 0.81 14.00
CA GLY A 209 6.71 0.37 14.47
C GLY A 209 7.88 0.66 13.50
N ARG A 210 7.59 0.88 12.22
CA ARG A 210 8.56 1.24 11.16
C ARG A 210 8.83 2.74 11.00
N ASN A 211 7.98 3.60 11.56
CA ASN A 211 8.04 5.04 11.34
C ASN A 211 7.81 5.89 12.60
N TYR A 212 7.53 5.30 13.77
CA TYR A 212 7.07 6.01 14.97
C TYR A 212 7.98 7.15 15.45
N TYR A 213 9.29 7.07 15.16
CA TYR A 213 10.25 8.13 15.47
C TYR A 213 10.07 9.38 14.59
N GLU A 214 9.57 9.21 13.36
CA GLU A 214 9.58 10.21 12.29
C GLU A 214 8.21 10.70 11.84
N VAL A 215 7.15 10.36 12.58
CA VAL A 215 5.79 10.87 12.29
C VAL A 215 5.53 12.29 12.81
N TRP A 216 6.58 12.97 13.30
CA TRP A 216 6.53 14.36 13.77
C TRP A 216 6.00 15.38 12.75
N PRO A 217 6.05 15.19 11.41
CA PRO A 217 5.50 16.17 10.47
C PRO A 217 3.99 16.41 10.65
N LEU A 218 3.24 15.39 11.11
CA LEU A 218 1.83 15.57 11.52
C LEU A 218 1.74 16.57 12.68
N LEU A 219 2.61 16.46 13.69
CA LEU A 219 2.61 17.33 14.87
C LEU A 219 3.01 18.76 14.50
N VAL A 220 3.92 18.92 13.54
CA VAL A 220 4.27 20.24 12.95
C VAL A 220 3.07 20.82 12.20
N TYR A 221 2.35 20.02 11.41
CA TYR A 221 1.12 20.45 10.74
C TYR A 221 0.05 20.93 11.74
N LEU A 222 -0.19 20.17 12.83
CA LEU A 222 -1.12 20.57 13.90
C LEU A 222 -0.74 21.91 14.52
N SER A 223 0.57 22.15 14.66
CA SER A 223 1.09 23.37 15.26
C SER A 223 0.93 24.57 14.31
N LEU A 224 1.40 24.45 13.07
CA LEU A 224 1.44 25.57 12.13
C LEU A 224 0.10 25.86 11.46
N ASN A 225 -0.78 24.85 11.40
CA ASN A 225 -2.16 24.97 10.94
C ASN A 225 -2.31 25.72 9.59
N PRO A 226 -1.63 25.27 8.51
CA PRO A 226 -1.60 26.00 7.24
C PRO A 226 -2.98 26.08 6.55
N ASP A 227 -3.94 25.23 6.95
CA ASP A 227 -5.32 25.24 6.46
C ASP A 227 -6.28 26.05 7.36
N ASN A 228 -5.80 26.67 8.44
CA ASN A 228 -6.61 27.43 9.40
C ASN A 228 -7.78 26.63 10.00
N LEU A 229 -7.58 25.35 10.28
CA LEU A 229 -8.57 24.51 10.95
C LEU A 229 -8.79 24.98 12.39
N THR A 230 -10.03 24.86 12.87
CA THR A 230 -10.39 25.29 14.23
C THR A 230 -9.63 24.45 15.26
N GLY A 231 -9.21 25.07 16.37
CA GLY A 231 -8.58 24.39 17.50
C GLY A 231 -7.10 24.04 17.34
N LEU A 232 -6.57 24.04 16.11
CA LEU A 232 -5.15 23.86 15.80
C LEU A 232 -4.35 25.17 15.95
N GLY A 233 -3.03 25.09 16.05
CA GLY A 233 -2.13 26.21 16.33
C GLY A 233 -0.96 25.85 17.24
N MET A 234 -0.09 26.81 17.61
CA MET A 234 1.11 26.56 18.43
C MET A 234 0.86 25.80 19.75
N ASN A 235 -0.32 25.99 20.35
CA ASN A 235 -0.68 25.30 21.60
C ASN A 235 -1.35 23.94 21.38
N ALA A 236 -1.58 23.49 20.14
CA ALA A 236 -2.28 22.24 19.84
C ALA A 236 -1.59 21.06 20.56
N MET A 237 -0.29 20.90 20.38
CA MET A 237 0.46 19.81 21.01
C MET A 237 0.43 19.85 22.54
N GLN A 238 0.52 21.04 23.14
CA GLN A 238 0.37 21.20 24.58
C GLN A 238 -1.00 20.71 25.06
N ARG A 239 -2.07 21.09 24.37
CA ARG A 239 -3.44 20.67 24.71
C ARG A 239 -3.63 19.17 24.51
N LEU A 240 -3.11 18.61 23.43
CA LEU A 240 -3.15 17.18 23.15
C LEU A 240 -2.54 16.35 24.29
N MET A 241 -1.38 16.77 24.80
CA MET A 241 -0.66 16.06 25.87
C MET A 241 -1.19 16.33 27.28
N SER A 242 -2.01 17.36 27.49
CA SER A 242 -2.47 17.80 28.82
C SER A 242 -3.97 17.64 29.06
N GLU A 243 -4.79 17.66 28.01
CA GLU A 243 -6.24 17.52 28.07
C GLU A 243 -6.73 16.09 27.75
N ALA A 244 -5.83 15.17 27.36
CA ALA A 244 -6.17 13.76 27.11
C ALA A 244 -6.76 13.08 28.35
N LEU A 245 -7.74 12.21 28.16
CA LEU A 245 -8.27 11.36 29.21
C LEU A 245 -7.39 10.09 29.37
N PRO A 246 -7.38 9.45 30.54
CA PRO A 246 -6.65 8.19 30.72
C PRO A 246 -7.09 7.14 29.70
N GLY A 247 -6.14 6.54 28.99
CA GLY A 247 -6.36 5.55 27.94
C GLY A 247 -6.96 6.08 26.65
N GLU A 248 -7.14 7.40 26.50
CA GLU A 248 -7.72 7.97 25.28
C GLU A 248 -6.71 7.97 24.13
N TYR A 249 -7.14 7.46 22.98
CA TYR A 249 -6.31 7.45 21.79
C TYR A 249 -6.04 8.90 21.31
N PRO A 250 -4.82 9.22 20.84
CA PRO A 250 -4.51 10.58 20.43
C PRO A 250 -5.45 11.16 19.38
N PHE A 251 -5.91 10.39 18.40
CA PHE A 251 -6.87 10.91 17.42
C PHE A 251 -8.27 11.17 18.01
N ASP A 252 -8.72 10.37 18.97
CA ASP A 252 -9.96 10.64 19.71
C ASP A 252 -9.86 11.93 20.52
N THR A 253 -8.70 12.13 21.15
CA THR A 253 -8.38 13.38 21.84
C THR A 253 -8.48 14.56 20.89
N MET A 254 -7.90 14.47 19.68
CA MET A 254 -7.96 15.52 18.66
C MET A 254 -9.42 15.86 18.29
N THR A 255 -10.22 14.83 17.96
CA THR A 255 -11.64 14.97 17.62
C THR A 255 -12.42 15.65 18.74
N ARG A 256 -12.12 15.32 20.00
CA ARG A 256 -12.80 15.90 21.17
C ARG A 256 -12.44 17.37 21.42
N ILE A 257 -11.17 17.76 21.28
CA ILE A 257 -10.68 19.04 21.82
C ILE A 257 -10.44 20.14 20.78
N TYR A 258 -10.35 19.81 19.49
CA TYR A 258 -10.07 20.79 18.44
C TYR A 258 -11.31 21.33 17.73
N GLY A 259 -12.48 20.69 17.89
CA GLY A 259 -13.70 21.14 17.21
C GLY A 259 -13.70 20.86 15.71
N THR A 260 -12.77 20.02 15.25
CA THR A 260 -12.73 19.34 13.95
C THR A 260 -12.37 17.89 14.23
N ASP A 261 -12.92 16.96 13.45
CA ASP A 261 -12.58 15.54 13.58
C ASP A 261 -11.17 15.25 13.04
N ALA A 262 -10.57 14.16 13.54
CA ALA A 262 -9.25 13.72 13.15
C ALA A 262 -9.18 13.31 11.67
N GLN A 263 -10.25 12.75 11.10
CA GLN A 263 -10.32 12.37 9.69
C GLN A 263 -10.13 13.58 8.76
N THR A 264 -10.76 14.71 9.10
CA THR A 264 -10.63 15.98 8.37
C THR A 264 -9.21 16.54 8.51
N ILE A 265 -8.65 16.51 9.72
CA ILE A 265 -7.25 16.90 9.95
C ILE A 265 -6.32 16.06 9.08
N LEU A 266 -6.49 14.72 9.08
CA LEU A 266 -5.68 13.79 8.31
C LEU A 266 -5.80 14.02 6.80
N GLY A 267 -7.00 14.31 6.28
CA GLY A 267 -7.19 14.65 4.87
C GLY A 267 -6.48 15.94 4.45
N HIS A 268 -6.55 16.99 5.28
CA HIS A 268 -5.82 18.23 5.00
C HIS A 268 -4.31 18.09 5.19
N TYR A 269 -3.87 17.27 6.14
CA TYR A 269 -2.46 16.94 6.31
C TYR A 269 -1.92 16.17 5.08
N ALA A 270 -2.65 15.16 4.62
CA ALA A 270 -2.27 14.32 3.48
C ALA A 270 -2.03 15.13 2.20
N LYS A 271 -2.91 16.10 1.88
CA LYS A 271 -2.72 16.95 0.71
C LYS A 271 -1.47 17.85 0.81
N ARG A 272 -1.10 18.32 2.01
CA ARG A 272 0.14 19.11 2.21
C ARG A 272 1.40 18.26 2.10
N MET A 273 1.32 16.96 2.44
CA MET A 273 2.43 16.02 2.28
C MET A 273 2.86 15.83 0.81
N ALA A 274 2.00 16.10 -0.17
CA ALA A 274 2.33 16.00 -1.60
C ALA A 274 3.57 16.81 -2.00
N THR A 275 3.78 17.97 -1.37
CA THR A 275 4.92 18.87 -1.63
C THR A 275 5.62 19.34 -0.35
N PHE A 276 5.24 18.76 0.79
CA PHE A 276 5.65 19.19 2.13
C PHE A 276 5.32 20.67 2.43
N ASP A 277 4.17 21.16 1.95
CA ASP A 277 3.71 22.55 2.10
C ASP A 277 3.22 22.85 3.53
N PHE A 278 4.17 22.84 4.46
CA PHE A 278 4.05 23.22 5.86
C PHE A 278 5.47 23.33 6.45
N GLY A 279 5.60 23.96 7.62
CA GLY A 279 6.88 24.00 8.33
C GLY A 279 8.01 24.60 7.49
N ASN A 280 9.20 23.99 7.59
CA ASN A 280 10.34 24.38 6.80
C ASN A 280 10.32 23.73 5.41
N GLN A 281 9.27 24.02 4.63
CA GLN A 281 8.98 23.42 3.32
C GLN A 281 10.23 23.37 2.41
N ALA A 282 10.98 24.47 2.32
CA ALA A 282 12.17 24.56 1.47
C ALA A 282 13.26 23.55 1.89
N ALA A 283 13.47 23.37 3.21
CA ALA A 283 14.42 22.39 3.73
C ALA A 283 13.94 20.95 3.49
N TYR A 284 12.64 20.68 3.68
CA TYR A 284 12.07 19.36 3.43
C TYR A 284 12.17 18.97 1.95
N GLN A 285 11.81 19.89 1.05
CA GLN A 285 11.95 19.68 -0.40
C GLN A 285 13.41 19.52 -0.80
N GLN A 286 14.34 20.26 -0.18
CA GLN A 286 15.77 20.10 -0.46
C GLN A 286 16.26 18.71 -0.07
N GLU A 287 15.96 18.22 1.14
CA GLU A 287 16.38 16.88 1.57
C GLU A 287 15.71 15.78 0.74
N PHE A 288 14.43 15.93 0.41
CA PHE A 288 13.73 15.02 -0.50
C PHE A 288 14.43 14.94 -1.86
N ASN A 289 14.73 16.10 -2.46
CA ASN A 289 15.41 16.18 -3.74
C ASN A 289 16.83 15.59 -3.67
N ASN A 290 17.58 15.86 -2.60
CA ASN A 290 18.89 15.27 -2.36
C ASN A 290 18.80 13.74 -2.29
N LYS A 291 17.79 13.23 -1.59
CA LYS A 291 17.57 11.79 -1.42
C LYS A 291 17.24 11.11 -2.73
N VAL A 292 16.26 11.62 -3.49
CA VAL A 292 15.90 11.07 -4.81
C VAL A 292 17.05 11.23 -5.81
N ALA A 293 17.84 12.31 -5.73
CA ALA A 293 19.03 12.49 -6.56
C ALA A 293 20.16 11.52 -6.19
N SER A 294 20.26 11.11 -4.93
CA SER A 294 21.27 10.13 -4.48
C SER A 294 21.05 8.76 -5.10
N SER A 295 19.80 8.34 -5.27
CA SER A 295 19.43 7.12 -6.00
C SER A 295 17.98 7.23 -6.50
N PRO A 296 17.72 7.15 -7.81
CA PRO A 296 16.38 7.33 -8.36
C PRO A 296 15.32 6.34 -7.86
N TYR A 297 15.71 5.13 -7.41
CA TYR A 297 14.77 4.14 -6.88
C TYR A 297 13.99 4.63 -5.65
N TYR A 298 14.47 5.66 -4.92
CA TYR A 298 13.70 6.24 -3.81
C TYR A 298 12.35 6.81 -4.27
N TRP A 299 12.24 7.25 -5.54
CA TRP A 299 10.95 7.65 -6.11
C TRP A 299 9.93 6.50 -6.03
N SER A 300 10.35 5.28 -6.40
CA SER A 300 9.50 4.09 -6.35
C SER A 300 9.16 3.64 -4.94
N LEU A 301 9.94 4.07 -3.93
CA LEU A 301 9.67 3.78 -2.51
C LEU A 301 8.78 4.84 -1.84
N PHE A 302 8.59 6.01 -2.45
CA PHE A 302 7.89 7.14 -1.84
C PHE A 302 6.51 7.39 -2.46
N TYR A 303 6.30 6.99 -3.70
CA TYR A 303 5.08 7.27 -4.45
C TYR A 303 4.34 6.00 -4.82
N THR A 304 3.03 6.08 -4.80
CA THR A 304 2.13 4.99 -5.21
C THR A 304 1.83 5.13 -6.70
N VAL A 305 2.01 4.04 -7.44
CA VAL A 305 1.61 3.93 -8.83
C VAL A 305 0.36 3.04 -8.87
N LEU A 306 -0.73 3.55 -9.44
CA LEU A 306 -1.99 2.82 -9.54
C LEU A 306 -1.96 1.86 -10.74
N GLU A 307 -2.57 0.70 -10.56
CA GLU A 307 -2.65 -0.39 -11.54
C GLU A 307 -3.92 -0.23 -12.41
N ASP A 308 -3.81 -0.43 -13.72
CA ASP A 308 -4.99 -0.37 -14.60
C ASP A 308 -5.79 -1.67 -14.51
N GLY A 309 -7.06 -1.58 -14.12
CA GLY A 309 -7.95 -2.74 -14.05
C GLY A 309 -8.55 -3.15 -15.40
N ASN A 310 -8.25 -2.44 -16.49
CA ASN A 310 -8.85 -2.62 -17.83
C ASN A 310 -10.39 -2.50 -17.86
N ASP A 311 -10.96 -1.88 -16.82
CA ASP A 311 -12.39 -1.60 -16.65
C ASP A 311 -12.67 -0.08 -16.56
N GLY A 312 -11.65 0.72 -16.88
CA GLY A 312 -11.67 2.18 -16.75
C GLY A 312 -11.34 2.68 -15.35
N TRP A 313 -11.00 1.81 -14.39
CA TRP A 313 -10.57 2.18 -13.05
C TRP A 313 -9.09 1.87 -12.83
N LEU A 314 -8.41 2.75 -12.10
CA LEU A 314 -7.04 2.57 -11.63
C LEU A 314 -7.06 2.17 -10.16
N TYR A 315 -6.49 1.03 -9.81
CA TYR A 315 -6.54 0.42 -8.49
C TYR A 315 -5.27 0.72 -7.70
N ALA A 316 -5.39 1.04 -6.41
CA ALA A 316 -4.23 1.06 -5.53
C ALA A 316 -3.77 -0.39 -5.26
N PRO A 317 -2.47 -0.70 -5.36
CA PRO A 317 -1.95 -2.02 -5.00
C PRO A 317 -2.42 -2.39 -3.59
N ALA A 318 -2.96 -3.60 -3.40
CA ALA A 318 -3.64 -3.97 -2.16
C ALA A 318 -2.71 -3.92 -0.93
N GLU A 319 -1.43 -4.22 -1.12
CA GLU A 319 -0.41 -4.14 -0.08
C GLU A 319 0.09 -2.73 0.20
N ASP A 320 -0.12 -1.76 -0.70
CA ASP A 320 0.23 -0.33 -0.49
C ASP A 320 -1.01 0.53 -0.20
N ALA A 321 -2.21 -0.04 -0.29
CA ALA A 321 -3.43 0.60 0.17
C ALA A 321 -3.28 1.12 1.60
N PRO A 322 -3.79 2.33 1.91
CA PRO A 322 -3.51 2.99 3.16
C PRO A 322 -4.15 2.21 4.32
N MET A 323 -3.39 2.00 5.38
CA MET A 323 -3.98 1.74 6.70
C MET A 323 -4.68 3.01 7.20
N GLN A 324 -5.39 2.93 8.33
CA GLN A 324 -5.88 4.12 9.01
C GLN A 324 -4.76 5.15 9.19
N SER A 325 -5.01 6.42 8.90
CA SER A 325 -4.04 7.54 8.88
C SER A 325 -2.87 7.40 7.89
N GLY A 326 -2.78 6.28 7.17
CA GLY A 326 -1.80 6.07 6.11
C GLY A 326 -2.18 6.85 4.85
N ILE A 327 -1.19 7.33 4.12
CA ILE A 327 -1.31 8.23 2.97
C ILE A 327 -0.67 7.56 1.75
N ASN A 328 -1.41 7.49 0.65
CA ASN A 328 -0.83 7.34 -0.68
C ASN A 328 -0.71 8.71 -1.37
N ILE A 329 0.40 8.90 -2.07
CA ILE A 329 0.64 10.06 -2.93
C ILE A 329 0.90 9.52 -4.33
N VAL A 330 0.02 9.87 -5.27
CA VAL A 330 0.05 9.42 -6.66
C VAL A 330 0.45 10.60 -7.55
N PRO A 331 1.68 10.63 -8.09
CA PRO A 331 2.12 11.67 -9.01
C PRO A 331 1.38 11.58 -10.34
N LEU A 332 0.94 12.72 -10.85
CA LEU A 332 0.14 12.84 -12.06
C LEU A 332 0.86 13.65 -13.12
N THR A 333 0.84 13.14 -14.35
CA THR A 333 1.17 13.90 -15.56
C THR A 333 -0.09 14.61 -16.04
N VAL A 334 -0.06 15.94 -16.08
CA VAL A 334 -1.18 16.76 -16.57
C VAL A 334 -1.33 16.60 -18.08
N THR A 335 -2.52 16.22 -18.55
CA THR A 335 -2.81 15.98 -19.98
C THR A 335 -3.93 16.84 -20.55
N GLY A 336 -4.66 17.58 -19.70
CA GLY A 336 -5.71 18.52 -20.10
C GLY A 336 -5.78 19.76 -19.21
N ASP A 337 -6.70 20.67 -19.54
CA ASP A 337 -6.86 21.95 -18.84
C ASP A 337 -7.56 21.82 -17.47
N THR A 338 -8.18 20.67 -17.20
CA THR A 338 -8.82 20.29 -15.95
C THR A 338 -8.44 18.87 -15.58
N ILE A 339 -8.34 18.58 -14.28
CA ILE A 339 -8.16 17.22 -13.76
C ILE A 339 -9.42 16.83 -13.03
N THR A 340 -9.99 15.67 -13.37
CA THR A 340 -11.14 15.09 -12.67
C THR A 340 -10.78 13.73 -12.13
N ALA A 341 -11.08 13.49 -10.85
CA ALA A 341 -10.92 12.21 -10.19
C ALA A 341 -12.23 11.78 -9.52
N THR A 342 -12.65 10.54 -9.77
CA THR A 342 -13.76 9.88 -9.04
C THR A 342 -13.18 8.77 -8.18
N LEU A 343 -13.48 8.77 -6.88
CA LEU A 343 -12.96 7.76 -5.95
C LEU A 343 -13.98 6.66 -5.70
N LYS A 344 -13.55 5.40 -5.75
CA LYS A 344 -14.33 4.22 -5.36
C LYS A 344 -13.63 3.54 -4.20
N GLY A 345 -14.30 3.44 -3.05
CA GLY A 345 -13.82 2.64 -1.93
C GLY A 345 -14.05 1.15 -2.19
N LEU A 346 -13.08 0.30 -1.86
CA LEU A 346 -13.14 -1.15 -2.05
C LEU A 346 -13.16 -1.85 -0.70
N SER A 347 -14.27 -1.74 0.04
CA SER A 347 -14.44 -2.41 1.32
C SER A 347 -15.91 -2.72 1.60
N ASN A 348 -16.15 -3.84 2.28
CA ASN A 348 -17.44 -4.18 2.89
C ASN A 348 -17.52 -3.81 4.37
N ASP A 349 -16.41 -3.35 4.96
CA ASP A 349 -16.43 -2.81 6.31
C ASP A 349 -17.24 -1.52 6.32
N PRO A 350 -18.40 -1.45 7.01
CA PRO A 350 -19.19 -0.22 7.08
C PRO A 350 -18.43 0.91 7.78
N ASN A 351 -17.33 0.60 8.49
CA ASN A 351 -16.44 1.58 9.10
C ASN A 351 -15.40 2.12 8.10
N ALA A 352 -15.23 1.53 6.92
CA ALA A 352 -14.20 1.97 5.97
C ALA A 352 -14.48 3.37 5.42
N GLY A 353 -13.43 4.19 5.37
CA GLY A 353 -13.53 5.56 4.90
C GLY A 353 -12.23 6.07 4.31
N TRP A 354 -12.37 7.06 3.43
CA TRP A 354 -11.26 7.69 2.72
C TRP A 354 -11.46 9.20 2.67
N ARG A 355 -10.35 9.94 2.63
CA ARG A 355 -10.32 11.33 2.17
C ARG A 355 -9.25 11.48 1.10
N ALA A 356 -9.62 12.12 0.01
CA ALA A 356 -8.74 12.39 -1.12
C ALA A 356 -8.72 13.88 -1.47
N ALA A 357 -7.63 14.30 -2.12
CA ALA A 357 -7.48 15.64 -2.67
C ALA A 357 -6.61 15.64 -3.92
N ILE A 358 -6.95 16.50 -4.89
CA ILE A 358 -6.10 16.82 -6.02
C ILE A 358 -5.25 18.04 -5.65
N VAL A 359 -3.93 17.92 -5.84
CA VAL A 359 -2.96 18.99 -5.62
C VAL A 359 -2.36 19.37 -6.97
N THR A 360 -2.39 20.65 -7.33
CA THR A 360 -1.69 21.16 -8.52
C THR A 360 -0.60 22.13 -8.11
N VAL A 361 0.51 22.13 -8.84
CA VAL A 361 1.66 23.01 -8.58
C VAL A 361 1.99 23.75 -9.86
N ASP A 362 2.07 25.07 -9.78
CA ASP A 362 2.44 25.91 -10.93
C ASP A 362 3.97 25.98 -11.13
N ALA A 363 4.40 26.62 -12.23
CA ALA A 363 5.83 26.78 -12.53
C ALA A 363 6.61 27.63 -11.51
N GLY A 364 5.93 28.40 -10.66
CA GLY A 364 6.50 29.15 -9.55
C GLY A 364 6.63 28.33 -8.27
N GLY A 365 6.14 27.09 -8.25
CA GLY A 365 6.08 26.24 -7.07
C GLY A 365 4.89 26.53 -6.16
N ASN A 366 3.88 27.29 -6.61
CA ASN A 366 2.70 27.57 -5.78
C ASN A 366 1.70 26.41 -5.90
N GLU A 367 1.27 25.90 -4.76
CA GLU A 367 0.28 24.83 -4.66
C GLU A 367 -1.16 25.37 -4.69
N THR A 368 -2.05 24.58 -5.31
CA THR A 368 -3.50 24.72 -5.19
C THR A 368 -4.11 23.37 -4.84
N TYR A 369 -5.14 23.40 -4.00
CA TYR A 369 -5.77 22.22 -3.42
C TYR A 369 -7.24 22.16 -3.80
N SER A 370 -7.73 20.96 -4.14
CA SER A 370 -9.18 20.72 -4.15
C SER A 370 -9.75 20.73 -2.73
N ASP A 371 -11.08 20.78 -2.63
CA ASP A 371 -11.78 20.33 -1.43
C ASP A 371 -11.51 18.83 -1.21
N LEU A 372 -11.67 18.36 0.03
CA LEU A 372 -11.59 16.93 0.34
C LEU A 372 -12.81 16.21 -0.24
N PHE A 373 -12.61 15.02 -0.79
CA PHE A 373 -13.67 14.16 -1.31
C PHE A 373 -13.47 12.70 -0.87
N GLY A 374 -14.56 11.93 -0.80
CA GLY A 374 -14.58 10.56 -0.33
C GLY A 374 -14.99 9.55 -1.39
N ALA A 375 -15.20 8.30 -0.96
CA ALA A 375 -15.69 7.25 -1.83
C ALA A 375 -17.10 7.59 -2.37
N GLY A 376 -17.28 7.44 -3.68
CA GLY A 376 -18.51 7.79 -4.40
C GLY A 376 -18.53 9.24 -4.92
N ASP A 377 -17.59 10.08 -4.51
CA ASP A 377 -17.51 11.48 -4.95
C ASP A 377 -16.64 11.63 -6.20
N THR A 378 -16.94 12.68 -6.98
CA THR A 378 -16.11 13.16 -8.10
C THR A 378 -15.65 14.58 -7.82
N MET A 379 -14.35 14.82 -7.99
CA MET A 379 -13.72 16.13 -7.82
C MET A 379 -13.07 16.60 -9.12
N THR A 380 -13.29 17.86 -9.49
CA THR A 380 -12.69 18.50 -10.68
C THR A 380 -11.99 19.80 -10.31
N VAL A 381 -10.74 19.97 -10.74
CA VAL A 381 -9.97 21.21 -10.57
C VAL A 381 -9.39 21.71 -11.88
N SER A 382 -9.11 23.01 -11.96
CA SER A 382 -8.35 23.59 -13.07
C SER A 382 -6.89 23.14 -13.00
N ALA A 383 -6.33 22.72 -14.13
CA ALA A 383 -4.91 22.42 -14.31
C ALA A 383 -4.18 23.46 -15.17
N ASN A 384 -4.86 24.55 -15.54
CA ASN A 384 -4.24 25.67 -16.26
C ASN A 384 -3.02 26.22 -15.52
N GLY A 385 -1.85 26.13 -16.15
CA GLY A 385 -0.59 26.62 -15.59
C GLY A 385 0.10 25.67 -14.61
N ALA A 386 -0.52 24.53 -14.29
CA ALA A 386 0.11 23.49 -13.49
C ALA A 386 1.22 22.80 -14.29
N VAL A 387 2.38 22.59 -13.66
CA VAL A 387 3.52 21.84 -14.21
C VAL A 387 3.66 20.46 -13.59
N SER A 388 3.03 20.25 -12.43
CA SER A 388 2.87 18.94 -11.79
C SER A 388 1.55 18.87 -11.05
N ALA A 389 1.04 17.66 -10.87
CA ALA A 389 -0.13 17.41 -10.04
C ALA A 389 0.02 16.11 -9.26
N TYR A 390 -0.75 15.96 -8.19
CA TYR A 390 -0.78 14.78 -7.34
C TYR A 390 -2.22 14.47 -6.96
N LEU A 391 -2.54 13.19 -6.82
CA LEU A 391 -3.70 12.74 -6.06
C LEU A 391 -3.18 12.21 -4.73
N THR A 392 -3.77 12.69 -3.63
CA THR A 392 -3.51 12.15 -2.28
C THR A 392 -4.74 11.40 -1.82
N VAL A 393 -4.55 10.25 -1.18
CA VAL A 393 -5.63 9.45 -0.59
C VAL A 393 -5.17 8.97 0.79
N VAL A 394 -5.97 9.24 1.82
CA VAL A 394 -5.70 8.80 3.19
C VAL A 394 -6.80 7.86 3.67
N GLY A 395 -6.42 6.79 4.35
CA GLY A 395 -7.34 5.87 5.02
C GLY A 395 -7.91 6.51 6.28
N THR A 396 -9.21 6.76 6.33
CA THR A 396 -9.88 7.46 7.43
C THR A 396 -11.19 6.75 7.73
N PRO A 397 -11.16 5.59 8.42
CA PRO A 397 -12.39 4.95 8.85
C PRO A 397 -13.25 5.90 9.70
N ASP A 398 -14.55 5.66 9.72
CA ASP A 398 -15.52 6.51 10.42
C ASP A 398 -15.25 6.53 11.93
N ASP A 399 -14.92 5.38 12.50
CA ASP A 399 -14.38 5.18 13.83
C ASP A 399 -12.90 4.78 13.73
N LEU A 400 -12.02 5.62 14.28
CA LEU A 400 -10.59 5.34 14.30
C LEU A 400 -10.28 4.29 15.38
N TYR A 401 -9.57 3.23 15.00
CA TYR A 401 -9.12 2.20 15.93
C TYR A 401 -7.90 2.68 16.73
N ASP A 402 -7.88 2.30 18.01
CA ASP A 402 -6.72 2.43 18.88
C ASP A 402 -5.56 1.61 18.30
N VAL A 403 -4.47 2.27 17.91
CA VAL A 403 -3.27 1.59 17.38
C VAL A 403 -2.11 1.78 18.34
N ASN A 404 -1.48 0.69 18.73
CA ASN A 404 -0.18 0.70 19.39
C ASN A 404 0.91 0.23 18.42
N ALA A 405 1.85 1.13 18.09
CA ALA A 405 2.94 0.87 17.15
C ALA A 405 3.84 -0.30 17.54
N PHE A 406 3.88 -0.67 18.83
CA PHE A 406 4.72 -1.75 19.37
C PHE A 406 4.00 -3.10 19.45
N HIS A 407 2.70 -3.17 19.10
CA HIS A 407 2.00 -4.44 18.98
C HIS A 407 2.59 -5.25 17.81
N LYS A 408 3.02 -6.47 18.13
CA LYS A 408 3.53 -7.50 17.22
C LYS A 408 2.45 -8.55 16.93
N GLU A 409 2.72 -9.49 16.03
CA GLU A 409 1.77 -10.57 15.64
C GLU A 409 1.18 -11.31 16.85
N ALA A 410 1.97 -11.51 17.92
CA ALA A 410 1.53 -12.21 19.13
C ALA A 410 0.48 -11.43 19.98
N VAL A 411 0.32 -10.12 19.74
CA VAL A 411 -0.61 -9.25 20.47
C VAL A 411 -1.77 -8.84 19.56
N SER A 412 -1.46 -8.38 18.35
CA SER A 412 -2.42 -7.93 17.34
C SER A 412 -2.04 -8.60 16.03
N SER A 413 -2.88 -9.52 15.56
CA SER A 413 -2.59 -10.27 14.34
C SER A 413 -2.56 -9.32 13.15
N TYR A 414 -1.51 -9.38 12.34
CA TYR A 414 -1.43 -8.60 11.11
C TYR A 414 -2.56 -8.97 10.14
N LYS A 415 -2.90 -10.26 10.08
CA LYS A 415 -3.91 -10.76 9.14
C LYS A 415 -5.34 -10.42 9.53
N TYR A 416 -5.62 -10.38 10.82
CA TYR A 416 -6.99 -10.37 11.34
C TYR A 416 -7.28 -9.23 12.33
N GLY A 417 -6.26 -8.48 12.73
CA GLY A 417 -6.39 -7.34 13.64
C GLY A 417 -6.86 -6.10 12.90
N THR A 418 -7.84 -5.41 13.47
CA THR A 418 -8.37 -4.14 12.92
C THR A 418 -7.32 -3.03 12.93
N GLU A 419 -6.35 -3.08 13.85
CA GLU A 419 -5.21 -2.14 13.92
C GLU A 419 -4.34 -2.13 12.65
N ARG A 420 -4.40 -3.21 11.85
CA ARG A 420 -3.60 -3.43 10.64
C ARG A 420 -4.46 -3.49 9.37
N ALA A 421 -5.74 -3.16 9.48
CA ALA A 421 -6.64 -3.14 8.33
C ALA A 421 -6.18 -2.12 7.29
N ARG A 422 -6.29 -2.50 6.01
CA ARG A 422 -6.03 -1.63 4.86
C ARG A 422 -7.33 -1.24 4.21
N TYR A 423 -7.36 -0.04 3.63
CA TYR A 423 -8.51 0.56 2.98
C TYR A 423 -8.23 0.74 1.49
N PRO A 424 -8.33 -0.31 0.66
CA PRO A 424 -8.06 -0.22 -0.77
C PRO A 424 -9.11 0.62 -1.49
N TYR A 425 -8.70 1.23 -2.59
CA TYR A 425 -9.53 2.12 -3.39
C TYR A 425 -9.18 2.01 -4.88
N ALA A 426 -10.09 2.48 -5.71
CA ALA A 426 -9.86 2.70 -7.12
C ALA A 426 -10.24 4.13 -7.53
N VAL A 427 -9.66 4.60 -8.63
CA VAL A 427 -9.85 5.97 -9.14
C VAL A 427 -10.14 5.93 -10.64
N GLN A 428 -11.18 6.65 -11.05
CA GLN A 428 -11.35 7.07 -12.43
C GLN A 428 -10.71 8.44 -12.62
N LEU A 429 -9.81 8.58 -13.59
CA LEU A 429 -9.04 9.80 -13.82
C LEU A 429 -9.23 10.33 -15.24
N SER A 430 -9.43 11.64 -15.39
CA SER A 430 -9.40 12.30 -16.70
C SER A 430 -8.67 13.65 -16.64
N GLY A 431 -8.06 14.04 -17.76
CA GLY A 431 -7.21 15.23 -17.85
C GLY A 431 -5.86 15.13 -17.12
N ALA A 432 -5.56 13.95 -16.58
CA ALA A 432 -4.25 13.54 -16.11
C ALA A 432 -4.04 12.03 -16.34
N ALA A 433 -2.78 11.60 -16.28
CA ALA A 433 -2.38 10.20 -16.26
C ALA A 433 -1.44 9.94 -15.07
N VAL A 434 -1.46 8.73 -14.52
CA VAL A 434 -0.53 8.33 -13.46
C VAL A 434 0.89 8.29 -14.01
N GLN A 435 1.82 8.92 -13.30
CA GLN A 435 3.24 8.83 -13.64
C GLN A 435 3.77 7.44 -13.28
N GLN A 436 4.35 6.75 -14.26
CA GLN A 436 4.71 5.33 -14.15
C GLN A 436 6.10 5.08 -13.53
N THR A 437 7.01 6.05 -13.62
CA THR A 437 8.40 5.95 -13.11
C THR A 437 8.94 7.34 -12.76
N GLY A 438 10.02 7.41 -11.96
CA GLY A 438 10.70 8.67 -11.65
C GLY A 438 12.21 8.55 -11.56
N GLY A 439 12.89 9.66 -11.85
CA GLY A 439 14.34 9.83 -11.73
C GLY A 439 15.21 9.11 -12.78
N TYR A 440 14.80 7.95 -13.30
CA TYR A 440 15.51 7.26 -14.38
C TYR A 440 15.22 7.87 -15.76
N ARG A 441 16.25 8.00 -16.60
CA ARG A 441 16.15 8.65 -17.91
C ARG A 441 16.97 7.94 -18.98
N LYS A 442 16.44 7.93 -20.20
CA LYS A 442 17.15 7.46 -21.40
C LYS A 442 18.31 8.43 -21.72
N GLY A 443 19.54 7.92 -21.65
CA GLY A 443 20.76 8.64 -22.02
C GLY A 443 21.21 8.34 -23.45
N SER A 444 22.51 8.20 -23.69
CA SER A 444 23.05 7.59 -24.92
C SER A 444 22.81 6.08 -24.89
N GLY A 445 22.32 5.51 -25.99
CA GLY A 445 21.84 4.14 -26.05
C GLY A 445 21.09 3.85 -27.33
N HIS A 446 20.46 2.67 -27.37
CA HIS A 446 19.69 2.17 -28.50
C HIS A 446 18.54 1.28 -28.03
N ALA A 447 17.58 1.03 -28.93
CA ALA A 447 16.54 0.03 -28.69
C ALA A 447 17.12 -1.38 -28.89
N HIS A 448 16.82 -2.30 -27.97
CA HIS A 448 17.24 -3.70 -28.08
C HIS A 448 16.52 -4.41 -29.23
N SER A 449 17.21 -5.27 -29.97
CA SER A 449 16.61 -5.96 -31.13
C SER A 449 15.52 -6.97 -30.75
N ASN A 450 15.56 -7.47 -29.51
CA ASN A 450 14.57 -8.38 -28.96
C ASN A 450 13.73 -7.65 -27.90
N GLY A 451 12.52 -7.23 -28.27
CA GLY A 451 11.54 -6.53 -27.42
C GLY A 451 11.44 -5.00 -27.62
N GLY A 452 12.51 -4.33 -28.08
CA GLY A 452 12.48 -2.90 -28.42
C GLY A 452 12.73 -1.91 -27.28
N GLY A 453 12.97 -2.40 -26.05
CA GLY A 453 13.28 -1.58 -24.89
C GLY A 453 14.62 -0.87 -24.95
N TRP A 454 14.82 0.09 -24.05
CA TRP A 454 16.01 0.96 -24.09
C TRP A 454 17.22 0.32 -23.42
N VAL A 455 18.36 0.31 -24.11
CA VAL A 455 19.66 -0.15 -23.58
C VAL A 455 20.67 0.97 -23.69
N ALA A 456 21.26 1.38 -22.56
CA ALA A 456 22.33 2.37 -22.54
C ALA A 456 23.60 1.85 -23.21
N ASP A 457 24.39 2.73 -23.85
CA ASP A 457 25.65 2.35 -24.52
C ASP A 457 26.70 1.77 -23.56
N SER A 458 26.56 2.04 -22.26
CA SER A 458 27.41 1.51 -21.19
C SER A 458 26.98 0.14 -20.68
N ALA A 459 25.77 -0.32 -21.02
CA ALA A 459 25.27 -1.64 -20.61
C ALA A 459 25.68 -2.71 -21.63
N SER A 460 25.82 -3.95 -21.15
CA SER A 460 26.12 -5.13 -21.96
C SER A 460 24.95 -6.10 -21.91
N VAL A 461 24.09 -6.07 -22.93
CA VAL A 461 22.90 -6.91 -23.04
C VAL A 461 23.07 -7.85 -24.23
N ALA A 462 22.94 -9.16 -24.01
CA ALA A 462 23.07 -10.16 -25.08
C ALA A 462 21.79 -10.25 -25.94
N ASP A 463 21.93 -10.60 -27.23
CA ASP A 463 20.81 -10.73 -28.18
C ASP A 463 19.69 -11.68 -27.71
N SER A 464 20.03 -12.66 -26.85
CA SER A 464 19.08 -13.61 -26.28
C SER A 464 18.20 -13.05 -25.17
N VAL A 465 18.58 -11.91 -24.58
CA VAL A 465 17.79 -11.21 -23.56
C VAL A 465 16.59 -10.55 -24.23
N TYR A 466 15.43 -10.60 -23.58
CA TYR A 466 14.26 -9.80 -23.99
C TYR A 466 14.23 -8.50 -23.19
N VAL A 467 14.08 -7.37 -23.86
CA VAL A 467 13.88 -6.06 -23.21
C VAL A 467 12.62 -5.43 -23.80
N GLY A 468 11.53 -5.42 -23.04
CA GLY A 468 10.21 -4.92 -23.44
C GLY A 468 10.21 -3.43 -23.77
N PRO A 469 9.23 -2.95 -24.55
CA PRO A 469 9.28 -1.63 -25.19
C PRO A 469 9.37 -0.44 -24.20
N ASN A 470 8.80 -0.59 -23.00
CA ASN A 470 8.83 0.44 -21.96
C ASN A 470 9.98 0.24 -20.95
N ALA A 471 10.62 -0.93 -20.94
CA ALA A 471 11.69 -1.28 -20.03
C ALA A 471 13.00 -0.54 -20.34
N MET A 472 13.83 -0.38 -19.30
CA MET A 472 15.12 0.31 -19.42
C MET A 472 16.25 -0.49 -18.78
N VAL A 473 17.33 -0.70 -19.53
CA VAL A 473 18.61 -1.23 -19.04
C VAL A 473 19.66 -0.12 -19.11
N LEU A 474 20.12 0.32 -17.95
CA LEU A 474 20.91 1.54 -17.75
C LEU A 474 22.23 1.24 -17.00
N GLY A 475 23.14 2.22 -16.98
CA GLY A 475 24.41 2.09 -16.27
C GLY A 475 25.31 1.00 -16.86
N ASN A 476 26.00 0.25 -16.01
CA ASN A 476 26.95 -0.81 -16.39
C ASN A 476 26.33 -2.20 -16.24
N ALA A 477 25.01 -2.33 -16.40
CA ALA A 477 24.32 -3.61 -16.25
C ALA A 477 24.83 -4.64 -17.28
N ASN A 478 24.94 -5.90 -16.87
CA ASN A 478 25.37 -7.04 -17.69
C ASN A 478 24.28 -8.12 -17.65
N LEU A 479 23.57 -8.28 -18.77
CA LEU A 479 22.47 -9.23 -18.90
C LEU A 479 22.76 -10.25 -19.99
N SER A 480 22.62 -11.53 -19.66
CA SER A 480 22.86 -12.65 -20.60
C SER A 480 21.97 -13.86 -20.29
N GLY A 481 21.99 -14.89 -21.14
CA GLY A 481 21.07 -16.02 -21.04
C GLY A 481 19.69 -15.67 -21.58
N ASN A 482 18.64 -16.21 -20.97
CA ASN A 482 17.23 -16.01 -21.31
C ASN A 482 16.56 -15.00 -20.36
N VAL A 483 17.32 -14.03 -19.84
CA VAL A 483 16.80 -12.96 -18.99
C VAL A 483 15.71 -12.19 -19.74
N ARG A 484 14.67 -11.77 -19.02
CA ARG A 484 13.61 -10.91 -19.55
C ARG A 484 13.47 -9.69 -18.66
N VAL A 485 13.47 -8.51 -19.27
CA VAL A 485 13.15 -7.23 -18.64
C VAL A 485 11.89 -6.71 -19.32
N GLU A 486 10.78 -6.66 -18.60
CA GLU A 486 9.43 -6.51 -19.16
C GLU A 486 8.76 -5.24 -18.63
N ASP A 487 7.62 -4.88 -19.22
CA ASP A 487 6.77 -3.77 -18.78
C ASP A 487 7.55 -2.47 -18.58
N TYR A 488 7.44 -1.86 -17.41
CA TYR A 488 8.14 -0.62 -17.02
C TYR A 488 9.39 -0.89 -16.18
N ALA A 489 9.86 -2.13 -16.12
CA ALA A 489 10.98 -2.50 -15.25
C ALA A 489 12.27 -1.77 -15.61
N ILE A 490 13.06 -1.48 -14.56
CA ILE A 490 14.31 -0.73 -14.67
C ILE A 490 15.45 -1.56 -14.08
N VAL A 491 16.47 -1.82 -14.89
CA VAL A 491 17.74 -2.41 -14.47
C VAL A 491 18.83 -1.36 -14.60
N ALA A 492 19.46 -0.94 -13.51
CA ALA A 492 20.36 0.21 -13.51
C ALA A 492 21.68 -0.01 -12.75
N ASN A 493 22.68 0.81 -13.09
CA ASN A 493 23.99 0.84 -12.44
C ASN A 493 24.73 -0.52 -12.53
N SER A 494 25.07 -1.16 -11.41
CA SER A 494 25.88 -2.38 -11.38
C SER A 494 25.01 -3.62 -11.13
N VAL A 495 24.43 -4.19 -12.20
CA VAL A 495 23.58 -5.39 -12.11
C VAL A 495 24.15 -6.49 -12.98
N THR A 496 24.17 -7.72 -12.48
CA THR A 496 24.40 -8.92 -13.30
C THR A 496 23.16 -9.79 -13.25
N ALA A 497 22.53 -10.05 -14.39
CA ALA A 497 21.44 -11.03 -14.49
C ALA A 497 21.76 -12.10 -15.53
N THR A 498 21.51 -13.37 -15.18
CA THR A 498 21.77 -14.54 -16.04
C THR A 498 20.63 -15.55 -16.02
N ASP A 499 20.78 -16.62 -16.81
CA ASP A 499 19.91 -17.80 -16.84
C ASP A 499 18.48 -17.49 -17.31
N HIS A 500 17.48 -17.54 -16.44
CA HIS A 500 16.05 -17.33 -16.75
C HIS A 500 15.42 -16.28 -15.83
N ALA A 501 16.23 -15.37 -15.26
CA ALA A 501 15.69 -14.34 -14.37
C ALA A 501 14.73 -13.39 -15.11
N ILE A 502 13.65 -13.01 -14.44
CA ILE A 502 12.61 -12.11 -14.96
C ILE A 502 12.53 -10.88 -14.07
N ILE A 503 12.59 -9.70 -14.69
CA ILE A 503 12.33 -8.41 -14.05
C ILE A 503 11.14 -7.78 -14.78
N SER A 504 9.99 -7.59 -14.12
CA SER A 504 8.74 -7.14 -14.76
C SER A 504 7.95 -6.14 -13.90
N GLY A 505 6.78 -5.69 -14.37
CA GLY A 505 5.98 -4.65 -13.73
C GLY A 505 6.68 -3.29 -13.69
N HIS A 506 6.63 -2.63 -12.54
CA HIS A 506 7.35 -1.39 -12.20
C HIS A 506 8.63 -1.63 -11.39
N ALA A 507 9.12 -2.87 -11.36
CA ALA A 507 10.23 -3.24 -10.49
C ALA A 507 11.54 -2.51 -10.84
N VAL A 508 12.33 -2.19 -9.82
CA VAL A 508 13.61 -1.52 -9.95
C VAL A 508 14.73 -2.38 -9.37
N VAL A 509 15.67 -2.77 -10.22
CA VAL A 509 16.89 -3.49 -9.83
C VAL A 509 18.08 -2.57 -10.03
N ASP A 510 18.64 -2.07 -8.93
CA ASP A 510 19.67 -1.02 -8.98
C ASP A 510 20.87 -1.35 -8.07
N GLY A 511 21.99 -1.77 -8.68
CA GLY A 511 23.23 -2.00 -7.95
C GLY A 511 23.97 -0.74 -7.49
N GLY A 512 23.42 0.44 -7.79
CA GLY A 512 23.92 1.74 -7.38
C GLY A 512 23.60 2.05 -5.92
N GLY A 513 24.65 2.36 -5.17
CA GLY A 513 24.59 2.71 -3.75
C GLY A 513 25.92 2.38 -3.06
N MET A 514 26.17 3.05 -1.93
CA MET A 514 27.38 2.85 -1.13
C MET A 514 27.08 1.95 0.06
N ILE A 515 27.85 0.89 0.24
CA ILE A 515 27.68 -0.06 1.35
C ILE A 515 28.83 0.10 2.33
N TYR A 516 28.51 0.10 3.63
CA TYR A 516 29.48 0.07 4.71
C TYR A 516 29.72 -1.37 5.19
N ASN A 517 30.79 -2.01 4.71
CA ASN A 517 31.24 -3.31 5.25
C ASN A 517 32.77 -3.41 5.18
N ASN A 518 33.44 -3.22 6.32
CA ASN A 518 34.91 -3.10 6.40
C ASN A 518 35.52 -2.01 5.48
N GLY A 519 34.70 -1.03 5.09
CA GLY A 519 35.01 -0.01 4.10
C GLY A 519 33.81 0.31 3.23
N TRP A 520 33.93 1.38 2.45
CA TRP A 520 32.94 1.83 1.49
C TRP A 520 33.12 1.11 0.14
N VAL A 521 32.13 0.34 -0.30
CA VAL A 521 32.17 -0.40 -1.58
C VAL A 521 30.91 -0.07 -2.40
N PHE A 522 31.06 -0.03 -3.72
CA PHE A 522 29.93 0.07 -4.64
C PHE A 522 29.17 -1.26 -4.67
N GLY A 523 27.84 -1.18 -4.56
CA GLY A 523 26.97 -2.34 -4.66
C GLY A 523 27.07 -3.08 -5.99
N THR A 524 26.67 -4.36 -6.01
CA THR A 524 26.33 -5.06 -7.25
C THR A 524 25.21 -6.05 -6.98
N VAL A 525 24.06 -5.88 -7.64
CA VAL A 525 22.96 -6.84 -7.56
C VAL A 525 23.21 -8.01 -8.51
N LYS A 526 22.95 -9.23 -8.04
CA LYS A 526 23.10 -10.47 -8.82
C LYS A 526 21.78 -11.21 -8.91
N LEU A 527 21.29 -11.46 -10.11
CA LEU A 527 20.10 -12.25 -10.40
C LEU A 527 20.50 -13.49 -11.23
N SER A 528 20.01 -14.67 -10.86
CA SER A 528 20.34 -15.93 -11.57
C SER A 528 19.29 -17.02 -11.35
N GLY A 529 19.39 -18.13 -12.08
CA GLY A 529 18.37 -19.17 -12.07
C GLY A 529 17.04 -18.68 -12.66
N ASN A 530 15.95 -18.95 -11.95
CA ASN A 530 14.56 -18.61 -12.27
C ASN A 530 14.03 -17.49 -11.36
N ALA A 531 14.92 -16.60 -10.89
CA ALA A 531 14.54 -15.53 -9.99
C ALA A 531 13.53 -14.57 -10.63
N VAL A 532 12.56 -14.10 -9.84
CA VAL A 532 11.53 -13.15 -10.30
C VAL A 532 11.59 -11.90 -9.43
N VAL A 533 11.72 -10.75 -10.06
CA VAL A 533 11.57 -9.43 -9.42
C VAL A 533 10.47 -8.69 -10.16
N SER A 534 9.35 -8.41 -9.53
CA SER A 534 8.14 -7.95 -10.25
C SER A 534 7.30 -6.97 -9.43
N ASP A 535 6.18 -6.53 -10.01
CA ASP A 535 5.26 -5.53 -9.45
C ASP A 535 6.00 -4.23 -9.16
N HIS A 536 6.02 -3.74 -7.93
CA HIS A 536 6.69 -2.49 -7.53
C HIS A 536 8.01 -2.72 -6.76
N ALA A 537 8.54 -3.95 -6.81
CA ALA A 537 9.64 -4.35 -5.94
C ALA A 537 10.93 -3.59 -6.25
N VAL A 538 11.69 -3.27 -5.20
CA VAL A 538 13.01 -2.65 -5.31
C VAL A 538 14.08 -3.59 -4.75
N VAL A 539 15.04 -3.96 -5.60
CA VAL A 539 16.24 -4.71 -5.19
C VAL A 539 17.46 -3.84 -5.45
N SER A 540 18.21 -3.49 -4.41
CA SER A 540 19.35 -2.57 -4.58
C SER A 540 20.63 -2.98 -3.85
N ASN A 541 21.71 -2.23 -4.09
CA ASN A 541 23.02 -2.43 -3.46
C ASN A 541 23.70 -3.76 -3.84
N SER A 542 24.08 -4.62 -2.90
CA SER A 542 24.80 -5.90 -3.11
C SER A 542 23.92 -7.13 -2.92
N CYS A 543 22.63 -7.02 -3.18
CA CYS A 543 21.71 -8.14 -3.02
C CYS A 543 21.96 -9.27 -4.04
N THR A 544 21.65 -10.50 -3.64
CA THR A 544 21.62 -11.66 -4.54
C THR A 544 20.24 -12.28 -4.51
N VAL A 545 19.62 -12.47 -5.68
CA VAL A 545 18.37 -13.21 -5.84
C VAL A 545 18.62 -14.38 -6.80
N SER A 546 18.40 -15.62 -6.35
CA SER A 546 18.75 -16.82 -7.13
C SER A 546 17.79 -17.99 -6.92
N GLY A 547 17.96 -19.06 -7.70
CA GLY A 547 17.06 -20.22 -7.63
C GLY A 547 15.70 -19.86 -8.22
N ASN A 548 14.60 -20.21 -7.57
CA ASN A 548 13.22 -19.81 -7.89
C ASN A 548 12.71 -18.71 -6.94
N ALA A 549 13.61 -17.96 -6.30
CA ALA A 549 13.23 -16.91 -5.36
C ALA A 549 12.41 -15.81 -6.04
N LYS A 550 11.47 -15.23 -5.28
CA LYS A 550 10.61 -14.15 -5.77
C LYS A 550 10.70 -12.92 -4.86
N VAL A 551 10.84 -11.75 -5.45
CA VAL A 551 10.70 -10.44 -4.80
C VAL A 551 9.59 -9.69 -5.54
N LEU A 552 8.44 -9.54 -4.90
CA LEU A 552 7.18 -9.15 -5.53
C LEU A 552 6.55 -7.98 -4.80
N GLN A 553 5.45 -7.47 -5.33
CA GLN A 553 4.66 -6.39 -4.73
C GLN A 553 5.54 -5.18 -4.41
N ASN A 554 5.38 -4.53 -3.27
CA ASN A 554 6.17 -3.38 -2.84
C ASN A 554 7.38 -3.74 -1.95
N ALA A 555 7.93 -4.96 -2.09
CA ALA A 555 9.06 -5.41 -1.30
C ALA A 555 10.34 -4.60 -1.61
N PHE A 556 11.09 -4.23 -0.56
CA PHE A 556 12.37 -3.55 -0.64
C PHE A 556 13.49 -4.41 -0.04
N VAL A 557 14.40 -4.89 -0.89
CA VAL A 557 15.53 -5.76 -0.52
C VAL A 557 16.85 -5.05 -0.81
N THR A 558 17.65 -4.76 0.23
CA THR A 558 18.82 -3.89 0.08
C THR A 558 20.03 -4.29 0.94
N GLU A 559 21.08 -3.48 0.87
CA GLU A 559 22.40 -3.70 1.45
C GLU A 559 23.12 -4.93 0.90
N ALA A 560 23.08 -6.08 1.58
CA ALA A 560 23.79 -7.30 1.19
C ALA A 560 22.96 -8.57 1.45
N VAL A 561 21.64 -8.46 1.30
CA VAL A 561 20.70 -9.57 1.52
C VAL A 561 20.78 -10.61 0.40
N THR A 562 20.63 -11.89 0.77
CA THR A 562 20.51 -12.99 -0.18
C THR A 562 19.10 -13.60 -0.09
N VAL A 563 18.41 -13.72 -1.23
CA VAL A 563 17.12 -14.43 -1.36
C VAL A 563 17.31 -15.58 -2.35
N THR A 564 17.06 -16.82 -1.95
CA THR A 564 17.38 -18.00 -2.77
C THR A 564 16.35 -19.13 -2.62
N ASP A 565 16.56 -20.21 -3.37
CA ASP A 565 15.74 -21.42 -3.41
C ASP A 565 14.30 -21.11 -3.84
N ASN A 566 13.30 -21.20 -2.96
CA ASN A 566 11.91 -20.85 -3.25
C ASN A 566 11.37 -19.80 -2.26
N ALA A 567 12.26 -19.01 -1.65
CA ALA A 567 11.84 -17.94 -0.75
C ALA A 567 11.04 -16.87 -1.50
N VAL A 568 10.02 -16.33 -0.85
CA VAL A 568 9.16 -15.26 -1.37
C VAL A 568 9.22 -14.07 -0.44
N VAL A 569 9.60 -12.91 -0.97
CA VAL A 569 9.54 -11.62 -0.25
C VAL A 569 8.52 -10.75 -0.97
N LYS A 570 7.43 -10.42 -0.29
CA LYS A 570 6.30 -9.67 -0.86
C LYS A 570 5.65 -8.74 0.18
N GLY A 571 4.51 -8.16 -0.14
CA GLY A 571 3.85 -7.11 0.63
C GLY A 571 4.66 -5.82 0.58
N MET A 572 4.73 -5.14 1.72
CA MET A 572 5.59 -3.99 1.98
C MET A 572 6.91 -4.40 2.68
N SER A 573 7.34 -5.66 2.55
CA SER A 573 8.49 -6.20 3.28
C SER A 573 9.75 -5.35 3.06
N TYR A 574 10.45 -4.98 4.13
CA TYR A 574 11.71 -4.26 4.10
C TYR A 574 12.84 -5.09 4.71
N VAL A 575 13.70 -5.63 3.85
CA VAL A 575 14.76 -6.57 4.25
C VAL A 575 16.12 -5.95 3.94
N TYR A 576 16.98 -5.87 4.95
CA TYR A 576 18.26 -5.18 4.88
C TYR A 576 19.34 -5.90 5.70
N GLY A 577 20.56 -5.37 5.75
CA GLY A 577 21.69 -6.02 6.39
C GLY A 577 22.33 -7.10 5.52
N THR A 578 22.60 -8.25 6.15
CA THR A 578 23.32 -9.39 5.54
C THR A 578 22.52 -10.69 5.65
N GLY A 579 21.21 -10.58 5.89
CA GLY A 579 20.31 -11.71 6.07
C GLY A 579 20.24 -12.62 4.85
N THR A 580 20.07 -13.93 5.08
CA THR A 580 19.84 -14.94 4.04
C THR A 580 18.46 -15.55 4.19
N TYR A 581 17.63 -15.39 3.17
CA TYR A 581 16.28 -15.92 3.08
C TYR A 581 16.27 -17.02 2.02
N SER A 582 15.95 -18.24 2.43
CA SER A 582 16.20 -19.45 1.62
C SER A 582 15.09 -20.48 1.82
N GLY A 583 15.25 -21.68 1.25
CA GLY A 583 14.27 -22.74 1.34
C GLY A 583 12.91 -22.35 0.77
N GLN A 584 11.95 -22.06 1.64
CA GLN A 584 10.57 -21.73 1.30
C GLN A 584 9.95 -20.69 2.25
N VAL A 585 10.78 -19.85 2.86
CA VAL A 585 10.26 -18.79 3.73
C VAL A 585 9.40 -17.81 2.92
N ILE A 586 8.29 -17.36 3.51
CA ILE A 586 7.45 -16.29 2.97
C ILE A 586 7.52 -15.09 3.92
N LEU A 587 8.03 -13.97 3.42
CA LEU A 587 7.97 -12.67 4.10
C LEU A 587 6.90 -11.84 3.41
N ASP A 588 5.96 -11.30 4.19
CA ASP A 588 4.77 -10.64 3.67
C ASP A 588 4.29 -9.55 4.65
N GLY A 589 3.25 -8.82 4.29
CA GLY A 589 2.75 -7.70 5.07
C GLY A 589 3.79 -6.60 5.19
N ASP A 590 3.96 -6.04 6.38
CA ASP A 590 4.90 -4.98 6.70
C ASP A 590 6.25 -5.49 7.26
N TYR A 591 6.57 -6.78 7.06
CA TYR A 591 7.76 -7.42 7.62
C TYR A 591 9.02 -6.57 7.47
N ALA A 592 9.78 -6.37 8.56
CA ALA A 592 11.04 -5.63 8.48
C ALA A 592 12.07 -6.16 9.47
N ASN A 593 13.18 -6.74 8.99
CA ASN A 593 14.23 -7.34 9.83
C ASN A 593 15.55 -7.58 9.05
N THR A 594 16.57 -8.05 9.77
CA THR A 594 17.92 -8.40 9.27
C THR A 594 18.28 -9.88 9.47
N GLU A 595 17.31 -10.70 9.90
CA GLU A 595 17.51 -12.11 10.22
C GLU A 595 17.78 -13.00 8.98
N SER A 596 18.05 -14.28 9.23
CA SER A 596 18.13 -15.30 8.18
C SER A 596 17.11 -16.39 8.46
N LEU A 597 16.24 -16.67 7.49
CA LEU A 597 15.11 -17.59 7.63
C LEU A 597 15.06 -18.55 6.43
N SER A 598 14.68 -19.81 6.65
CA SER A 598 14.63 -20.84 5.60
C SER A 598 13.25 -21.47 5.41
N SER A 599 12.30 -21.18 6.29
CA SER A 599 10.95 -21.77 6.29
C SER A 599 10.00 -20.96 7.16
N GLY A 600 8.69 -21.15 6.95
CA GLY A 600 7.64 -20.47 7.69
C GLY A 600 7.20 -19.17 7.03
N THR A 601 6.16 -18.56 7.60
CA THR A 601 5.69 -17.24 7.18
C THR A 601 5.96 -16.21 8.29
N ALA A 602 6.34 -14.99 7.90
CA ALA A 602 6.56 -13.85 8.78
C ALA A 602 5.84 -12.60 8.26
N PHE A 603 5.26 -11.84 9.20
CA PHE A 603 4.65 -10.53 9.01
C PHE A 603 5.17 -9.62 10.12
N GLY A 604 4.90 -8.31 10.08
CA GLY A 604 5.13 -7.46 11.24
C GLY A 604 6.54 -6.92 11.37
N TRP A 605 6.63 -5.76 12.01
CA TRP A 605 7.90 -5.12 12.33
C TRP A 605 8.75 -5.96 13.30
N LEU A 606 9.94 -6.39 12.84
CA LEU A 606 10.93 -7.20 13.59
C LEU A 606 10.35 -8.49 14.19
N ASP A 607 9.33 -9.04 13.58
CA ASP A 607 8.83 -10.37 13.90
C ASP A 607 9.68 -11.44 13.18
N THR A 608 9.57 -12.69 13.63
CA THR A 608 10.34 -13.83 13.11
C THR A 608 9.40 -14.81 12.42
N ALA A 609 9.88 -15.63 11.49
CA ALA A 609 9.03 -16.67 10.90
C ALA A 609 8.55 -17.67 11.97
N GLY A 610 7.23 -17.87 12.01
CA GLY A 610 6.60 -18.71 13.04
C GLY A 610 5.12 -18.98 12.82
N THR A 611 4.48 -18.29 11.86
CA THR A 611 3.09 -18.57 11.48
C THR A 611 3.01 -19.93 10.79
N ALA A 612 1.89 -20.62 11.01
CA ALA A 612 1.60 -21.91 10.37
C ALA A 612 1.83 -21.82 8.86
N TYR A 613 2.48 -22.83 8.29
CA TYR A 613 2.76 -22.93 6.86
C TYR A 613 2.67 -24.39 6.40
N THR A 614 2.54 -24.59 5.09
CA THR A 614 2.53 -25.91 4.45
C THR A 614 3.76 -26.03 3.55
N ASP A 615 4.44 -27.17 3.61
CA ASP A 615 5.63 -27.44 2.81
C ASP A 615 5.31 -27.48 1.30
N GLY A 616 6.08 -26.75 0.50
CA GLY A 616 5.89 -26.61 -0.94
C GLY A 616 4.92 -25.51 -1.36
N MET A 617 4.22 -24.87 -0.41
CA MET A 617 3.10 -23.98 -0.72
C MET A 617 3.58 -22.58 -1.13
N ILE A 618 2.92 -22.02 -2.14
CA ILE A 618 3.07 -20.63 -2.61
C ILE A 618 2.00 -19.76 -1.94
N SER A 619 0.74 -20.21 -2.00
CA SER A 619 -0.44 -19.58 -1.41
C SER A 619 -1.53 -20.64 -1.22
N GLY A 620 -2.45 -20.42 -0.29
CA GLY A 620 -3.59 -21.30 -0.09
C GLY A 620 -4.81 -20.52 0.36
N TYR A 621 -5.73 -20.25 -0.56
CA TYR A 621 -6.98 -19.57 -0.26
C TYR A 621 -7.99 -20.57 0.30
N ASP A 622 -8.57 -20.22 1.44
CA ASP A 622 -9.76 -20.89 1.96
C ASP A 622 -10.96 -19.95 1.98
N PHE A 623 -12.13 -20.56 1.89
CA PHE A 623 -13.40 -19.84 1.90
C PHE A 623 -14.16 -20.11 3.20
N SER A 624 -13.43 -20.38 4.29
CA SER A 624 -14.01 -20.81 5.57
C SER A 624 -14.71 -19.68 6.35
N ARG A 625 -14.59 -18.43 5.89
CA ARG A 625 -15.04 -17.23 6.61
C ARG A 625 -16.13 -16.49 5.84
N ASP A 626 -17.15 -16.05 6.58
CA ASP A 626 -18.21 -15.19 6.06
C ASP A 626 -17.67 -13.79 5.77
N THR A 627 -17.46 -13.51 4.48
CA THR A 627 -17.04 -12.21 3.97
C THR A 627 -17.44 -12.10 2.51
N THR A 628 -17.64 -10.87 2.06
CA THR A 628 -18.06 -10.50 0.70
C THR A 628 -16.98 -9.75 -0.07
N THR A 629 -15.82 -9.47 0.54
CA THR A 629 -14.72 -8.71 -0.09
C THR A 629 -13.44 -9.52 -0.23
N TRP A 630 -13.13 -10.42 0.70
CA TRP A 630 -11.82 -11.08 0.77
C TRP A 630 -11.94 -12.60 0.79
N ALA A 631 -11.25 -13.27 -0.13
CA ALA A 631 -10.88 -14.67 0.02
C ALA A 631 -9.50 -14.72 0.70
N TYR A 632 -9.46 -15.15 1.97
CA TYR A 632 -8.25 -15.07 2.77
C TYR A 632 -7.23 -16.13 2.35
N ASP A 633 -5.97 -15.73 2.25
CA ASP A 633 -4.86 -16.70 2.26
C ASP A 633 -4.77 -17.28 3.68
N ARG A 634 -4.68 -18.60 3.81
CA ARG A 634 -4.61 -19.31 5.08
C ARG A 634 -3.34 -19.02 5.86
N HIS A 635 -2.23 -18.75 5.18
CA HIS A 635 -0.89 -18.71 5.77
C HIS A 635 -0.12 -17.42 5.51
N ALA A 636 -0.39 -16.71 4.41
CA ALA A 636 0.18 -15.40 4.05
C ALA A 636 -0.82 -14.26 4.35
N ALA A 637 -0.44 -13.00 4.09
CA ALA A 637 -1.26 -11.80 4.32
C ALA A 637 -1.82 -11.22 3.01
N THR A 638 -1.34 -11.68 1.86
CA THR A 638 -1.92 -11.37 0.55
C THR A 638 -3.25 -12.11 0.34
N ASN A 639 -4.37 -11.42 0.55
CA ASN A 639 -5.71 -11.97 0.30
C ASN A 639 -6.11 -11.81 -1.17
N ALA A 640 -7.03 -12.65 -1.62
CA ALA A 640 -7.72 -12.52 -2.90
C ALA A 640 -9.00 -11.68 -2.73
N MET A 641 -9.43 -11.00 -3.79
CA MET A 641 -10.62 -10.14 -3.77
C MET A 641 -11.83 -10.88 -4.34
N GLN A 642 -12.96 -10.84 -3.63
CA GLN A 642 -14.24 -11.38 -4.08
C GLN A 642 -14.99 -10.30 -4.87
N ASN A 643 -15.48 -10.65 -6.06
CA ASN A 643 -16.27 -9.78 -6.92
C ASN A 643 -17.61 -10.47 -7.16
N GLY A 644 -18.66 -10.04 -6.44
CA GLY A 644 -20.01 -10.64 -6.51
C GLY A 644 -20.16 -11.98 -5.79
N ALA A 645 -19.14 -12.84 -5.87
CA ALA A 645 -19.14 -14.20 -5.33
C ALA A 645 -19.67 -14.28 -3.88
N VAL A 646 -20.75 -15.05 -3.68
CA VAL A 646 -21.51 -15.07 -2.43
C VAL A 646 -21.05 -16.20 -1.52
N TRP A 647 -20.63 -15.86 -0.31
CA TRP A 647 -20.29 -16.86 0.70
C TRP A 647 -21.50 -17.65 1.20
N GLN A 648 -21.33 -18.95 1.43
CA GLN A 648 -22.33 -19.81 2.05
C GLN A 648 -21.68 -20.73 3.09
N SER A 649 -22.32 -20.82 4.27
CA SER A 649 -21.80 -21.59 5.41
C SER A 649 -21.67 -23.07 5.11
N ASP A 650 -22.64 -23.66 4.41
CA ASP A 650 -22.65 -25.07 4.07
C ASP A 650 -23.32 -25.28 2.72
N ARG A 651 -22.69 -26.08 1.85
CA ARG A 651 -23.24 -26.48 0.56
C ARG A 651 -22.99 -27.96 0.34
N THR A 652 -24.06 -28.75 0.40
CA THR A 652 -24.00 -30.22 0.54
C THR A 652 -23.20 -30.64 1.77
N SER A 653 -21.99 -31.18 1.62
CA SER A 653 -21.06 -31.50 2.72
C SER A 653 -19.89 -30.52 2.87
N ALA A 654 -19.72 -29.57 1.95
CA ALA A 654 -18.67 -28.56 2.03
C ALA A 654 -19.09 -27.49 3.04
N SER A 655 -18.12 -26.97 3.81
CA SER A 655 -18.36 -25.93 4.81
C SER A 655 -17.51 -24.70 4.51
N GLY A 656 -18.17 -23.56 4.32
CA GLY A 656 -17.56 -22.31 3.89
C GLY A 656 -17.15 -22.36 2.42
N VAL A 657 -18.05 -21.97 1.53
CA VAL A 657 -17.82 -21.98 0.08
C VAL A 657 -18.16 -20.64 -0.54
N LEU A 658 -17.60 -20.35 -1.71
CA LEU A 658 -18.00 -19.21 -2.53
C LEU A 658 -18.83 -19.69 -3.70
N ASN A 659 -20.05 -19.18 -3.79
CA ASN A 659 -20.97 -19.42 -4.87
C ASN A 659 -20.66 -18.47 -6.03
N LEU A 660 -20.77 -18.99 -7.24
CA LEU A 660 -20.56 -18.27 -8.49
C LEU A 660 -21.80 -18.48 -9.34
N ASP A 661 -22.43 -17.38 -9.75
CA ASP A 661 -23.71 -17.39 -10.46
C ASP A 661 -23.61 -17.84 -11.93
N GLY A 662 -22.42 -17.76 -12.52
CA GLY A 662 -22.16 -18.06 -13.93
C GLY A 662 -22.23 -16.86 -14.86
N ASP A 663 -22.23 -15.63 -14.32
CA ASP A 663 -22.26 -14.38 -15.07
C ASP A 663 -21.05 -13.50 -14.73
N ASP A 664 -21.14 -12.70 -13.67
CA ASP A 664 -20.12 -11.71 -13.28
C ASP A 664 -19.54 -11.95 -11.88
N ASP A 665 -19.94 -13.05 -11.22
CA ASP A 665 -19.30 -13.50 -9.98
C ASP A 665 -17.92 -14.12 -10.26
N PHE A 666 -16.88 -13.59 -9.63
CA PHE A 666 -15.53 -14.17 -9.66
C PHE A 666 -14.66 -13.77 -8.46
N ILE A 667 -13.52 -14.41 -8.34
CA ILE A 667 -12.50 -14.10 -7.33
C ILE A 667 -11.23 -13.69 -8.07
N THR A 668 -10.67 -12.53 -7.74
CA THR A 668 -9.35 -12.09 -8.22
C THR A 668 -8.28 -12.55 -7.25
N LEU A 669 -7.43 -13.47 -7.68
CA LEU A 669 -6.25 -13.92 -6.95
C LEU A 669 -5.09 -12.97 -7.20
N ASP A 670 -4.16 -12.91 -6.25
CA ASP A 670 -2.89 -12.23 -6.46
C ASP A 670 -2.04 -12.98 -7.50
N ASN A 671 -1.44 -12.26 -8.45
CA ASN A 671 -0.74 -12.87 -9.58
C ASN A 671 0.52 -13.67 -9.18
N SER A 672 1.02 -13.52 -7.94
CA SER A 672 2.19 -14.26 -7.44
C SER A 672 2.00 -15.78 -7.47
N VAL A 673 0.74 -16.24 -7.48
CA VAL A 673 0.38 -17.66 -7.60
C VAL A 673 0.78 -18.26 -8.96
N ALA A 674 0.79 -17.44 -10.01
CA ALA A 674 1.12 -17.86 -11.38
C ALA A 674 2.55 -17.50 -11.79
N LYS A 675 3.26 -16.65 -11.03
CA LYS A 675 4.68 -16.32 -11.24
C LYS A 675 5.62 -17.48 -10.86
N ALA A 676 5.47 -18.64 -11.48
CA ALA A 676 6.23 -19.86 -11.17
C ALA A 676 6.61 -20.66 -12.43
N HIS A 677 7.79 -21.30 -12.41
CA HIS A 677 8.24 -22.21 -13.48
C HIS A 677 7.71 -23.63 -13.31
N GLY A 678 7.37 -24.03 -12.10
CA GLY A 678 6.69 -25.28 -11.78
C GLY A 678 5.55 -25.00 -10.83
N LEU A 679 4.37 -25.57 -11.10
CA LEU A 679 3.17 -25.27 -10.34
C LEU A 679 2.26 -26.49 -10.21
N GLN A 680 1.76 -26.71 -9.00
CA GLN A 680 0.57 -27.50 -8.75
C GLN A 680 -0.55 -26.56 -8.29
N ILE A 681 -1.72 -26.69 -8.93
CA ILE A 681 -2.97 -26.07 -8.51
C ILE A 681 -3.87 -27.18 -8.01
N SER A 682 -4.40 -27.05 -6.80
CA SER A 682 -5.40 -27.97 -6.25
C SER A 682 -6.59 -27.17 -5.74
N LEU A 683 -7.77 -27.43 -6.30
CA LEU A 683 -9.02 -26.80 -5.87
C LEU A 683 -10.17 -27.81 -5.85
N ALA A 684 -11.25 -27.45 -5.16
CA ALA A 684 -12.51 -28.17 -5.23
C ALA A 684 -13.62 -27.26 -5.77
N ALA A 685 -14.42 -27.80 -6.67
CA ALA A 685 -15.54 -27.08 -7.29
C ALA A 685 -16.78 -27.96 -7.41
N LEU A 686 -17.95 -27.39 -7.14
CA LEU A 686 -19.25 -27.97 -7.49
C LEU A 686 -19.73 -27.29 -8.76
N TRP A 687 -19.75 -28.02 -9.87
CA TRP A 687 -20.25 -27.50 -11.14
C TRP A 687 -21.77 -27.67 -11.20
N LYS A 688 -22.53 -26.58 -11.23
CA LYS A 688 -24.01 -26.66 -11.20
C LYS A 688 -24.64 -27.06 -12.51
N GLY A 689 -23.93 -26.85 -13.61
CA GLY A 689 -24.46 -27.03 -14.97
C GLY A 689 -24.24 -25.78 -15.81
N GLY A 690 -25.02 -25.68 -16.88
CA GLY A 690 -24.92 -24.64 -17.90
C GLY A 690 -24.33 -25.15 -19.21
N THR A 691 -24.00 -24.21 -20.08
CA THR A 691 -23.39 -24.45 -21.39
C THR A 691 -21.99 -25.06 -21.25
N ALA A 692 -21.57 -25.83 -22.27
CA ALA A 692 -20.17 -26.24 -22.36
C ALA A 692 -19.27 -25.02 -22.51
N GLN A 693 -18.00 -25.16 -22.13
CA GLN A 693 -17.00 -24.09 -22.10
C GLN A 693 -17.33 -23.04 -21.03
N GLN A 694 -17.08 -23.40 -19.78
CA GLN A 694 -17.01 -22.46 -18.66
C GLN A 694 -15.60 -22.43 -18.09
N ASP A 695 -15.08 -21.26 -17.74
CA ASP A 695 -13.75 -21.11 -17.14
C ASP A 695 -13.83 -21.22 -15.60
N LEU A 696 -13.37 -22.34 -15.04
CA LEU A 696 -13.29 -22.49 -13.58
C LEU A 696 -12.18 -21.60 -12.99
N PHE A 697 -11.08 -21.46 -13.71
CA PHE A 697 -10.06 -20.45 -13.44
C PHE A 697 -9.47 -19.96 -14.76
N TRP A 698 -8.93 -18.74 -14.73
CA TRP A 698 -8.25 -18.12 -15.88
C TRP A 698 -7.04 -17.32 -15.40
N PHE A 699 -5.82 -17.71 -15.81
CA PHE A 699 -4.60 -16.96 -15.53
C PHE A 699 -3.96 -16.46 -16.82
N GLY A 700 -3.71 -15.15 -16.94
CA GLY A 700 -3.20 -14.47 -18.13
C GLY A 700 -4.27 -13.62 -18.83
N ASP A 701 -4.12 -13.40 -20.13
CA ASP A 701 -5.04 -12.61 -20.96
C ASP A 701 -5.59 -13.44 -22.13
N GLU A 702 -6.41 -12.83 -22.99
CA GLU A 702 -7.02 -13.48 -24.16
C GLU A 702 -6.01 -14.07 -25.18
N ASN A 703 -4.75 -13.64 -25.14
CA ASN A 703 -3.70 -14.11 -26.04
C ASN A 703 -2.89 -15.25 -25.43
N ALA A 704 -2.46 -15.09 -24.18
CA ALA A 704 -1.65 -16.04 -23.44
C ALA A 704 -2.34 -16.33 -22.10
N TYR A 705 -2.80 -17.57 -21.94
CA TYR A 705 -3.53 -17.97 -20.74
C TYR A 705 -3.32 -19.44 -20.36
N MET A 706 -3.69 -19.75 -19.12
CA MET A 706 -4.04 -21.10 -18.71
C MET A 706 -5.42 -21.13 -18.05
N THR A 707 -6.22 -22.13 -18.43
CA THR A 707 -7.60 -22.30 -17.94
C THR A 707 -7.92 -23.77 -17.76
N PHE A 708 -8.87 -24.06 -16.86
CA PHE A 708 -9.52 -25.36 -16.76
C PHE A 708 -11.02 -25.20 -16.97
N THR A 709 -11.58 -26.04 -17.84
CA THR A 709 -13.02 -26.11 -18.08
C THR A 709 -13.62 -27.43 -17.60
N PRO A 710 -14.79 -27.41 -16.91
CA PRO A 710 -15.51 -28.63 -16.51
C PRO A 710 -15.94 -29.51 -17.69
N ALA A 711 -16.21 -28.89 -18.83
CA ALA A 711 -16.58 -29.55 -20.08
C ALA A 711 -16.25 -28.62 -21.25
N ASN A 712 -15.33 -29.02 -22.13
CA ASN A 712 -15.07 -28.33 -23.38
C ASN A 712 -16.19 -28.56 -24.41
N ALA A 713 -16.05 -28.04 -25.63
CA ALA A 713 -17.03 -28.19 -26.70
C ALA A 713 -17.37 -29.65 -27.07
N ASN A 714 -16.50 -30.62 -26.74
CA ASN A 714 -16.73 -32.05 -26.94
C ASN A 714 -17.34 -32.75 -25.72
N GLY A 715 -17.66 -32.00 -24.66
CA GLY A 715 -18.26 -32.52 -23.44
C GLY A 715 -17.29 -33.28 -22.55
N VAL A 716 -16.00 -32.93 -22.54
CA VAL A 716 -14.99 -33.52 -21.64
C VAL A 716 -14.21 -32.45 -20.89
N ALA A 717 -13.80 -32.73 -19.65
CA ALA A 717 -13.02 -31.78 -18.85
C ALA A 717 -11.63 -31.57 -19.47
N GLU A 718 -11.14 -30.34 -19.48
CA GLU A 718 -9.90 -30.00 -20.17
C GLU A 718 -9.15 -28.87 -19.48
N PHE A 719 -7.85 -29.06 -19.33
CA PHE A 719 -6.91 -27.98 -19.01
C PHE A 719 -6.22 -27.53 -20.29
N VAL A 720 -6.08 -26.21 -20.47
CA VAL A 720 -5.38 -25.57 -21.61
C VAL A 720 -4.31 -24.63 -21.05
N ILE A 721 -3.14 -24.61 -21.68
CA ILE A 721 -2.09 -23.61 -21.47
C ILE A 721 -1.55 -23.13 -22.81
N THR A 722 -1.43 -21.82 -22.98
CA THR A 722 -0.96 -21.18 -24.21
C THR A 722 -0.14 -19.93 -23.92
N ASP A 723 0.92 -19.70 -24.68
CA ASP A 723 1.73 -18.46 -24.68
C ASP A 723 1.39 -17.55 -25.88
N GLY A 724 0.23 -17.79 -26.51
CA GLY A 724 -0.21 -17.14 -27.74
C GLY A 724 0.40 -17.71 -29.03
N VAL A 725 1.41 -18.57 -28.93
CA VAL A 725 2.07 -19.21 -30.09
C VAL A 725 1.92 -20.73 -30.04
N THR A 726 2.19 -21.31 -28.88
CA THR A 726 2.10 -22.73 -28.59
C THR A 726 0.93 -22.96 -27.67
N THR A 727 0.10 -23.95 -27.98
CA THR A 727 -1.01 -24.37 -27.10
C THR A 727 -0.85 -25.84 -26.75
N GLN A 728 -0.99 -26.18 -25.48
CA GLN A 728 -0.92 -27.54 -24.96
C GLN A 728 -2.12 -27.82 -24.08
N THR A 729 -2.61 -29.06 -24.09
CA THR A 729 -3.82 -29.44 -23.35
C THR A 729 -3.65 -30.74 -22.58
N LEU A 730 -4.46 -30.89 -21.52
CA LEU A 730 -4.67 -32.15 -20.81
C LEU A 730 -6.18 -32.43 -20.80
N THR A 731 -6.61 -33.34 -21.66
CA THR A 731 -8.03 -33.64 -21.89
C THR A 731 -8.43 -34.94 -21.19
N ALA A 732 -9.41 -34.87 -20.30
CA ALA A 732 -9.97 -36.05 -19.62
C ALA A 732 -10.86 -36.88 -20.56
N SER A 733 -11.28 -38.07 -20.12
CA SER A 733 -12.19 -38.93 -20.88
C SER A 733 -13.68 -38.59 -20.71
N ALA A 734 -14.03 -37.69 -19.79
CA ALA A 734 -15.39 -37.35 -19.38
C ALA A 734 -15.43 -35.91 -18.82
N PRO A 735 -16.61 -35.26 -18.76
CA PRO A 735 -16.75 -33.97 -18.09
C PRO A 735 -16.75 -34.14 -16.56
N LEU A 736 -16.68 -33.03 -15.82
CA LEU A 736 -17.02 -33.07 -14.39
C LEU A 736 -18.50 -33.46 -14.21
N THR A 737 -18.82 -34.08 -13.09
CA THR A 737 -20.22 -34.47 -12.80
C THR A 737 -21.00 -33.26 -12.31
N LYS A 738 -22.04 -32.87 -13.06
CA LYS A 738 -22.90 -31.75 -12.68
C LYS A 738 -23.62 -32.05 -11.35
N GLY A 739 -23.74 -31.04 -10.51
CA GLY A 739 -24.38 -31.11 -9.19
C GLY A 739 -23.53 -31.78 -8.11
N GLU A 740 -22.31 -32.23 -8.41
CA GLU A 740 -21.41 -32.88 -7.47
C GLU A 740 -20.09 -32.12 -7.32
N TRP A 741 -19.47 -32.21 -6.14
CA TRP A 741 -18.12 -31.68 -5.91
C TRP A 741 -17.08 -32.54 -6.62
N SER A 742 -16.15 -31.88 -7.30
CA SER A 742 -14.96 -32.49 -7.87
C SER A 742 -13.72 -31.84 -7.26
N LYS A 743 -12.74 -32.64 -6.86
CA LYS A 743 -11.38 -32.17 -6.59
C LYS A 743 -10.59 -32.19 -7.89
N ILE A 744 -9.99 -31.06 -8.23
CA ILE A 744 -9.21 -30.88 -9.46
C ILE A 744 -7.80 -30.52 -9.05
N THR A 745 -6.83 -31.34 -9.50
CA THR A 745 -5.41 -31.05 -9.30
C THR A 745 -4.69 -31.06 -10.64
N ILE A 746 -4.02 -29.95 -10.97
CA ILE A 746 -3.19 -29.80 -12.18
C ILE A 746 -1.74 -29.66 -11.72
N ARG A 747 -0.83 -30.43 -12.32
CA ARG A 747 0.61 -30.40 -12.04
C ARG A 747 1.38 -30.11 -13.31
N LEU A 748 2.21 -29.08 -13.28
CA LEU A 748 3.08 -28.65 -14.37
C LEU A 748 4.53 -28.62 -13.84
N PHE A 749 5.27 -29.70 -14.06
CA PHE A 749 6.66 -29.83 -13.58
C PHE A 749 7.54 -30.51 -14.61
N ASP A 750 8.75 -29.98 -14.78
CA ASP A 750 9.81 -30.61 -15.58
C ASP A 750 9.38 -31.00 -17.01
N GLY A 751 8.54 -30.17 -17.63
CA GLY A 751 8.02 -30.42 -18.99
C GLY A 751 6.89 -31.45 -19.06
N ASN A 752 6.30 -31.84 -17.93
CA ASN A 752 5.20 -32.80 -17.84
C ASN A 752 3.96 -32.16 -17.19
N GLY A 753 2.80 -32.47 -17.77
CA GLY A 753 1.49 -32.11 -17.26
C GLY A 753 0.74 -33.32 -16.71
N THR A 754 0.08 -33.19 -15.57
CA THR A 754 -0.86 -34.20 -15.05
C THR A 754 -2.12 -33.52 -14.54
N LEU A 755 -3.29 -34.03 -14.95
CA LEU A 755 -4.60 -33.65 -14.44
C LEU A 755 -5.15 -34.81 -13.61
N LEU A 756 -5.46 -34.55 -12.34
CA LEU A 756 -6.17 -35.44 -11.45
C LEU A 756 -7.57 -34.91 -11.19
N ILE A 757 -8.55 -35.80 -11.22
CA ILE A 757 -9.94 -35.53 -10.83
C ILE A 757 -10.29 -36.53 -9.73
N ASN A 758 -10.68 -36.04 -8.56
CA ASN A 758 -10.99 -36.85 -7.37
C ASN A 758 -9.87 -37.84 -7.00
N GLY A 759 -8.62 -37.35 -7.02
CA GLY A 759 -7.42 -38.14 -6.74
C GLY A 759 -7.05 -39.18 -7.80
N GLN A 760 -7.80 -39.31 -8.90
CA GLN A 760 -7.50 -40.23 -9.99
C GLN A 760 -6.91 -39.46 -11.17
N GLN A 761 -5.88 -40.03 -11.82
CA GLN A 761 -5.30 -39.43 -13.01
C GLN A 761 -6.30 -39.46 -14.17
N ALA A 762 -6.79 -38.30 -14.58
CA ALA A 762 -7.72 -38.12 -15.68
C ALA A 762 -7.00 -37.90 -17.02
N ALA A 763 -5.85 -37.23 -17.00
CA ALA A 763 -4.98 -37.04 -18.17
C ALA A 763 -3.53 -36.82 -17.74
N ALA A 764 -2.58 -37.15 -18.61
CA ALA A 764 -1.17 -36.81 -18.44
C ALA A 764 -0.49 -36.73 -19.82
N GLY A 765 0.53 -35.88 -19.94
CA GLY A 765 1.24 -35.68 -21.19
C GLY A 765 2.44 -34.75 -21.05
N ALA A 766 3.16 -34.56 -22.16
CA ALA A 766 4.20 -33.54 -22.22
C ALA A 766 3.55 -32.15 -22.24
N VAL A 767 3.93 -31.30 -21.31
CA VAL A 767 3.52 -29.88 -21.24
C VAL A 767 4.77 -29.09 -20.93
N SER A 768 5.34 -28.49 -21.97
CA SER A 768 6.60 -27.74 -21.90
C SER A 768 6.42 -26.29 -21.48
N LEU A 769 5.20 -25.75 -21.65
CA LEU A 769 4.85 -24.42 -21.17
C LEU A 769 4.74 -24.40 -19.64
N THR A 770 5.28 -23.34 -19.04
CA THR A 770 5.18 -23.06 -17.61
C THR A 770 4.21 -21.88 -17.39
N PRO A 771 3.63 -21.74 -16.19
CA PRO A 771 2.83 -20.55 -15.85
C PRO A 771 3.57 -19.24 -16.12
N MET A 772 4.90 -19.21 -15.87
CA MET A 772 5.71 -18.04 -16.20
C MET A 772 5.80 -17.74 -17.71
N ASN A 773 5.74 -18.76 -18.57
CA ASN A 773 5.67 -18.50 -20.02
C ASN A 773 4.37 -17.81 -20.41
N VAL A 774 3.27 -18.08 -19.67
CA VAL A 774 1.99 -17.40 -19.85
C VAL A 774 2.10 -15.95 -19.39
N MET A 775 2.54 -15.71 -18.15
CA MET A 775 2.65 -14.35 -17.59
C MET A 775 3.55 -13.45 -18.45
N SER A 776 4.74 -13.94 -18.85
CA SER A 776 5.64 -13.17 -19.73
C SER A 776 5.14 -12.94 -21.16
N ALA A 777 4.08 -13.63 -21.60
CA ALA A 777 3.49 -13.48 -22.93
C ALA A 777 2.17 -12.70 -22.90
N ALA A 778 1.50 -12.64 -21.75
CA ALA A 778 0.31 -11.85 -21.53
C ALA A 778 0.67 -10.36 -21.43
N ALA A 779 -0.26 -9.50 -21.85
CA ALA A 779 -0.21 -8.07 -21.54
C ALA A 779 -0.73 -7.80 -20.12
N ASP A 780 -1.63 -8.64 -19.63
CA ASP A 780 -2.24 -8.54 -18.31
C ASP A 780 -2.07 -9.84 -17.51
N ASP A 781 -1.43 -9.74 -16.35
CA ASP A 781 -1.15 -10.86 -15.43
C ASP A 781 -2.37 -11.26 -14.56
N ASN A 782 -3.57 -11.25 -15.15
CA ASN A 782 -4.80 -11.53 -14.43
C ASN A 782 -4.81 -12.95 -13.86
N CYS A 783 -5.32 -13.14 -12.64
CA CYS A 783 -5.56 -14.47 -12.08
C CYS A 783 -6.96 -14.56 -11.48
N TYR A 784 -7.89 -15.23 -12.17
CA TYR A 784 -9.29 -15.32 -11.77
C TYR A 784 -9.72 -16.74 -11.41
N LEU A 785 -10.63 -16.87 -10.44
CA LEU A 785 -11.49 -18.04 -10.27
C LEU A 785 -12.91 -17.68 -10.65
N GLY A 786 -13.51 -18.44 -11.57
CA GLY A 786 -14.90 -18.32 -11.97
C GLY A 786 -15.22 -17.34 -13.11
N LYS A 787 -14.32 -16.39 -13.41
CA LYS A 787 -14.53 -15.42 -14.50
C LYS A 787 -14.30 -16.07 -15.87
N GLY A 788 -15.31 -15.99 -16.73
CA GLY A 788 -15.19 -16.28 -18.15
C GLY A 788 -14.45 -15.17 -18.89
N VAL A 789 -13.40 -15.51 -19.64
CA VAL A 789 -12.69 -14.54 -20.49
C VAL A 789 -12.84 -14.93 -21.96
N ALA A 790 -12.34 -16.10 -22.34
CA ALA A 790 -12.60 -16.67 -23.67
C ALA A 790 -13.84 -17.58 -23.69
N HIS A 791 -14.33 -17.98 -22.51
CA HIS A 791 -15.50 -18.83 -22.34
C HIS A 791 -16.52 -18.18 -21.40
N ASN A 792 -17.62 -18.89 -21.10
CA ASN A 792 -18.61 -18.42 -20.14
C ASN A 792 -18.07 -18.47 -18.70
N SER A 793 -18.62 -17.63 -17.82
CA SER A 793 -18.28 -17.69 -16.40
C SER A 793 -18.78 -18.98 -15.76
N PHE A 794 -18.06 -19.45 -14.74
CA PHE A 794 -18.35 -20.72 -14.08
C PHE A 794 -19.57 -20.61 -13.18
N LYS A 795 -20.55 -21.49 -13.41
CA LYS A 795 -21.75 -21.59 -12.60
C LYS A 795 -21.62 -22.70 -11.56
N GLY A 796 -21.59 -22.35 -10.29
CA GLY A 796 -21.35 -23.35 -9.25
C GLY A 796 -20.93 -22.82 -7.89
N ALA A 797 -19.96 -23.51 -7.28
CA ALA A 797 -19.26 -23.06 -6.10
C ALA A 797 -17.82 -23.60 -6.05
N VAL A 798 -16.98 -22.94 -5.26
CA VAL A 798 -15.61 -23.34 -4.93
C VAL A 798 -15.41 -23.37 -3.39
N ASP A 799 -14.52 -24.22 -2.87
CA ASP A 799 -14.25 -24.40 -1.42
C ASP A 799 -12.82 -23.99 -1.00
N TYR A 800 -11.81 -24.46 -1.73
CA TYR A 800 -10.43 -24.02 -1.54
C TYR A 800 -9.70 -23.92 -2.86
N CYS A 801 -8.59 -23.16 -2.89
CA CYS A 801 -7.65 -23.13 -4.00
C CYS A 801 -6.22 -22.99 -3.46
N ASN A 802 -5.41 -24.04 -3.62
CA ASN A 802 -4.03 -24.11 -3.12
C ASN A 802 -3.02 -24.18 -4.26
N PHE A 803 -1.89 -23.51 -4.08
CA PHE A 803 -0.79 -23.41 -5.05
C PHE A 803 0.51 -23.92 -4.44
N TYR A 804 1.24 -24.76 -5.17
CA TYR A 804 2.51 -25.34 -4.71
C TYR A 804 3.58 -25.29 -5.79
N PHE A 805 4.82 -24.99 -5.39
CA PHE A 805 5.98 -25.01 -6.29
C PHE A 805 6.58 -26.42 -6.46
N LYS A 806 5.97 -27.43 -5.85
CA LYS A 806 6.33 -28.85 -6.00
C LYS A 806 5.09 -29.73 -5.93
N ALA A 807 5.21 -30.96 -6.44
CA ALA A 807 4.13 -31.92 -6.33
C ALA A 807 3.88 -32.30 -4.85
N VAL A 808 2.63 -32.17 -4.43
CA VAL A 808 2.13 -32.59 -3.11
C VAL A 808 0.86 -33.40 -3.28
N ASP A 809 0.49 -34.18 -2.27
CA ASP A 809 -0.77 -34.92 -2.30
C ASP A 809 -1.96 -33.95 -2.33
N GLU A 810 -3.03 -34.37 -3.02
CA GLU A 810 -4.28 -33.60 -3.04
C GLU A 810 -4.84 -33.47 -1.62
N PRO A 811 -5.42 -32.31 -1.23
CA PRO A 811 -5.96 -32.14 0.11
C PRO A 811 -6.93 -33.25 0.52
N ASP A 812 -6.77 -33.72 1.76
CA ASP A 812 -7.59 -34.77 2.37
C ASP A 812 -8.97 -34.21 2.79
N THR A 813 -9.72 -33.76 1.79
CA THR A 813 -11.11 -33.33 1.91
C THR A 813 -11.99 -34.32 1.17
N SER A 814 -13.13 -34.66 1.77
CA SER A 814 -14.14 -35.57 1.20
C SER A 814 -15.47 -34.86 1.08
N TYR A 815 -16.11 -34.99 -0.08
CA TYR A 815 -17.43 -34.42 -0.34
C TYR A 815 -18.49 -35.52 -0.51
N TYR A 816 -19.71 -35.24 -0.10
CA TYR A 816 -20.87 -36.12 -0.25
C TYR A 816 -22.15 -35.30 -0.47
N GLY A 817 -23.12 -35.93 -1.13
CA GLY A 817 -24.35 -35.26 -1.56
C GLY A 817 -24.23 -34.67 -2.97
N SER A 818 -25.39 -34.35 -3.54
CA SER A 818 -25.52 -33.79 -4.88
C SER A 818 -26.66 -32.76 -4.90
N GLU A 819 -26.59 -31.81 -5.82
CA GLU A 819 -27.66 -30.83 -6.06
C GLU A 819 -28.38 -31.10 -7.38
N GLU A 820 -29.60 -30.57 -7.52
CA GLU A 820 -30.23 -30.50 -8.83
C GLU A 820 -29.39 -29.66 -9.79
N ILE A 821 -29.24 -30.18 -11.00
CA ILE A 821 -28.50 -29.54 -12.09
C ILE A 821 -29.27 -28.30 -12.53
N ASP A 822 -28.54 -27.22 -12.75
CA ASP A 822 -29.06 -25.98 -13.31
C ASP A 822 -28.35 -25.68 -14.62
N ASP A 823 -28.99 -26.08 -15.72
CA ASP A 823 -28.54 -25.81 -17.09
C ASP A 823 -29.09 -24.49 -17.64
N ASN A 824 -29.79 -23.71 -16.84
CA ASN A 824 -30.16 -22.35 -17.23
C ASN A 824 -28.88 -21.51 -17.22
N ASP A 825 -28.62 -20.83 -18.32
CA ASP A 825 -27.54 -19.86 -18.43
C ASP A 825 -28.10 -18.50 -17.95
N PRO A 826 -27.46 -17.81 -16.98
CA PRO A 826 -27.90 -16.49 -16.52
C PRO A 826 -27.92 -15.45 -17.65
N ASN A 827 -27.05 -15.64 -18.65
CA ASN A 827 -26.99 -14.90 -19.91
C ASN A 827 -27.59 -15.68 -21.09
N GLY A 828 -28.21 -16.81 -20.81
CA GLY A 828 -28.86 -17.64 -21.79
C GLY A 828 -30.16 -17.01 -22.23
N GLU A 829 -30.18 -16.53 -23.48
CA GLU A 829 -31.38 -16.71 -24.28
C GLU A 829 -31.86 -18.16 -24.05
N PRO A 830 -33.14 -18.36 -23.68
CA PRO A 830 -33.66 -19.70 -23.45
C PRO A 830 -33.36 -20.56 -24.69
N PRO A 831 -33.14 -21.88 -24.53
CA PRO A 831 -32.96 -22.75 -25.68
C PRO A 831 -34.12 -22.51 -26.65
N VAL A 832 -33.82 -22.20 -27.92
CA VAL A 832 -34.80 -21.88 -28.97
C VAL A 832 -35.99 -22.83 -28.85
N GLN A 833 -37.10 -22.33 -28.34
CA GLN A 833 -38.35 -23.07 -28.34
C GLN A 833 -38.89 -23.08 -29.77
N ASN A 834 -39.79 -24.03 -30.05
CA ASN A 834 -40.51 -24.09 -31.33
C ASN A 834 -40.95 -22.69 -31.79
N ILE A 835 -40.63 -22.32 -33.03
CA ILE A 835 -40.92 -20.97 -33.55
C ILE A 835 -42.43 -20.70 -33.46
N SER A 836 -42.79 -19.66 -32.72
CA SER A 836 -44.16 -19.17 -32.57
C SER A 836 -44.35 -18.01 -33.54
N TRP A 837 -44.57 -18.35 -34.81
CA TRP A 837 -44.61 -17.38 -35.90
C TRP A 837 -45.60 -16.24 -35.63
N GLY A 838 -45.08 -15.01 -35.62
CA GLY A 838 -45.80 -13.76 -35.36
C GLY A 838 -45.84 -13.27 -33.91
N ASP A 839 -45.33 -14.03 -32.95
CA ASP A 839 -45.29 -13.69 -31.51
C ASP A 839 -43.97 -12.99 -31.16
N VAL A 840 -43.85 -11.72 -31.55
CA VAL A 840 -42.60 -10.94 -31.51
C VAL A 840 -42.21 -10.58 -30.08
N ASP A 841 -43.18 -10.36 -29.19
CA ASP A 841 -42.93 -10.07 -27.78
C ASP A 841 -42.82 -11.33 -26.89
N CYS A 842 -42.95 -12.52 -27.49
CA CYS A 842 -42.84 -13.84 -26.86
C CYS A 842 -43.84 -14.06 -25.70
N ASN A 843 -45.01 -13.42 -25.74
CA ASN A 843 -46.03 -13.56 -24.70
C ASN A 843 -46.96 -14.78 -24.91
N GLY A 844 -46.83 -15.50 -26.03
CA GLY A 844 -47.63 -16.66 -26.40
C GLY A 844 -48.88 -16.35 -27.23
N GLU A 845 -49.12 -15.08 -27.60
CA GLU A 845 -50.29 -14.64 -28.36
C GLU A 845 -49.93 -13.61 -29.45
N VAL A 846 -50.15 -13.96 -30.72
CA VAL A 846 -49.97 -13.02 -31.84
C VAL A 846 -51.05 -11.94 -31.82
N LYS A 847 -50.66 -10.68 -31.60
CA LYS A 847 -51.50 -9.49 -31.48
C LYS A 847 -50.96 -8.30 -32.28
N VAL A 848 -51.74 -7.22 -32.31
CA VAL A 848 -51.29 -5.93 -32.87
C VAL A 848 -50.07 -5.36 -32.10
N ALA A 849 -49.90 -5.73 -30.82
CA ALA A 849 -48.74 -5.33 -30.02
C ALA A 849 -47.42 -5.84 -30.63
N ASP A 850 -47.39 -7.08 -31.13
CA ASP A 850 -46.24 -7.67 -31.82
C ASP A 850 -45.84 -6.89 -33.06
N VAL A 851 -46.83 -6.47 -33.85
CA VAL A 851 -46.63 -5.64 -35.04
C VAL A 851 -46.09 -4.26 -34.67
N ILE A 852 -46.56 -3.68 -33.56
CA ILE A 852 -46.07 -2.38 -33.08
C ILE A 852 -44.62 -2.50 -32.62
N LEU A 853 -44.30 -3.54 -31.83
CA LEU A 853 -42.95 -3.81 -31.35
C LEU A 853 -41.99 -4.04 -32.52
N LEU A 854 -42.39 -4.89 -33.47
CA LEU A 854 -41.63 -5.18 -34.69
C LEU A 854 -41.36 -3.94 -35.54
N ASN A 855 -42.37 -3.11 -35.80
CA ASN A 855 -42.18 -1.90 -36.62
C ASN A 855 -41.33 -0.83 -35.91
N ARG A 856 -41.39 -0.74 -34.57
CA ARG A 856 -40.48 0.14 -33.81
C ARG A 856 -39.05 -0.37 -33.89
N PHE A 857 -38.84 -1.68 -33.88
CA PHE A 857 -37.52 -2.30 -33.99
C PHE A 857 -36.92 -2.07 -35.38
N ILE A 858 -37.69 -2.34 -36.44
CA ILE A 858 -37.31 -2.05 -37.84
C ILE A 858 -37.03 -0.54 -38.04
N GLY A 859 -37.69 0.32 -37.26
CA GLY A 859 -37.49 1.77 -37.28
C GLY A 859 -36.30 2.28 -36.44
N GLU A 860 -35.45 1.39 -35.91
CA GLU A 860 -34.26 1.71 -35.08
C GLU A 860 -34.57 2.54 -33.80
N ASP A 861 -35.72 2.29 -33.16
CA ASP A 861 -36.09 2.95 -31.90
C ASP A 861 -35.25 2.42 -30.72
N ILE A 862 -34.23 3.19 -30.29
CA ILE A 862 -33.28 2.86 -29.23
C ILE A 862 -33.90 2.60 -27.84
N ALA A 863 -35.18 2.94 -27.64
CA ALA A 863 -35.87 2.76 -26.37
C ALA A 863 -36.53 1.37 -26.22
N ILE A 864 -36.38 0.48 -27.22
CA ILE A 864 -36.91 -0.88 -27.18
C ILE A 864 -35.87 -1.91 -27.58
N SER A 865 -36.05 -3.14 -27.09
CA SER A 865 -35.27 -4.32 -27.47
C SER A 865 -36.22 -5.45 -27.84
N VAL A 866 -35.91 -6.16 -28.92
CA VAL A 866 -36.58 -7.42 -29.31
C VAL A 866 -35.57 -8.54 -29.06
N THR A 867 -36.00 -9.62 -28.41
CA THR A 867 -35.15 -10.78 -28.11
C THR A 867 -34.78 -11.52 -29.41
N VAL A 868 -33.74 -12.36 -29.39
CA VAL A 868 -33.37 -13.17 -30.56
C VAL A 868 -34.52 -14.11 -30.93
N GLN A 869 -35.19 -14.72 -29.95
CA GLN A 869 -36.42 -15.50 -30.20
C GLN A 869 -37.56 -14.66 -30.80
N GLY A 870 -37.73 -13.40 -30.37
CA GLY A 870 -38.71 -12.47 -30.94
C GLY A 870 -38.42 -12.15 -32.41
N LEU A 871 -37.14 -12.03 -32.79
CA LEU A 871 -36.72 -11.85 -34.18
C LEU A 871 -36.94 -13.11 -35.03
N LEU A 872 -36.71 -14.30 -34.46
CA LEU A 872 -37.03 -15.58 -35.11
C LEU A 872 -38.53 -15.77 -35.31
N ASN A 873 -39.35 -15.41 -34.32
CA ASN A 873 -40.81 -15.41 -34.42
C ASN A 873 -41.30 -14.35 -35.44
N ALA A 874 -40.55 -13.27 -35.62
CA ALA A 874 -40.91 -12.19 -36.52
C ALA A 874 -40.75 -12.54 -38.01
N ASP A 875 -39.82 -13.42 -38.42
CA ASP A 875 -39.53 -13.78 -39.83
C ASP A 875 -40.67 -14.56 -40.52
N CYS A 876 -41.84 -13.94 -40.63
CA CYS A 876 -43.03 -14.52 -41.24
C CYS A 876 -43.01 -14.48 -42.78
N ALA A 877 -41.99 -13.87 -43.39
CA ALA A 877 -41.73 -13.87 -44.83
C ALA A 877 -40.73 -14.97 -45.28
N TYR A 878 -39.99 -15.57 -44.33
CA TYR A 878 -39.05 -16.69 -44.51
C TYR A 878 -37.87 -16.40 -45.42
N ASP A 879 -37.40 -15.16 -45.44
CA ASP A 879 -36.20 -14.78 -46.18
C ASP A 879 -34.97 -14.67 -45.27
N GLY A 880 -35.14 -14.86 -43.95
CA GLY A 880 -34.08 -14.78 -42.96
C GLY A 880 -33.76 -13.35 -42.51
N ASP A 881 -34.51 -12.36 -43.01
CA ASP A 881 -34.34 -10.95 -42.72
C ASP A 881 -35.63 -10.38 -42.11
N VAL A 882 -35.53 -9.69 -40.97
CA VAL A 882 -36.70 -9.07 -40.33
C VAL A 882 -36.98 -7.70 -40.98
N THR A 883 -38.02 -7.62 -41.81
CA THR A 883 -38.36 -6.46 -42.63
C THR A 883 -39.84 -6.02 -42.49
N PRO A 884 -40.26 -4.89 -43.09
CA PRO A 884 -41.68 -4.53 -43.14
C PRO A 884 -42.58 -5.56 -43.84
N GLU A 885 -42.01 -6.49 -44.62
CA GLU A 885 -42.76 -7.57 -45.26
C GLU A 885 -43.28 -8.58 -44.23
N ASP A 886 -42.50 -8.89 -43.21
CA ASP A 886 -42.86 -9.73 -42.07
C ASP A 886 -44.02 -9.17 -41.25
N SER A 887 -43.88 -7.89 -40.90
CA SER A 887 -44.93 -7.09 -40.25
C SER A 887 -46.24 -7.13 -41.05
N THR A 888 -46.14 -7.14 -42.39
CA THR A 888 -47.30 -7.26 -43.28
C THR A 888 -47.94 -8.64 -43.22
N GLN A 889 -47.16 -9.73 -43.07
CA GLN A 889 -47.70 -11.08 -42.91
C GLN A 889 -48.44 -11.24 -41.58
N ILE A 890 -47.85 -10.78 -40.48
CA ILE A 890 -48.49 -10.78 -39.16
C ILE A 890 -49.80 -9.99 -39.20
N LEU A 891 -49.82 -8.83 -39.87
CA LEU A 891 -51.05 -8.04 -40.08
C LEU A 891 -52.11 -8.76 -40.91
N LYS A 892 -51.74 -9.47 -41.98
CA LYS A 892 -52.68 -10.27 -42.78
C LYS A 892 -53.32 -11.37 -41.94
N TYR A 893 -52.54 -12.01 -41.05
CA TYR A 893 -53.08 -13.02 -40.12
C TYR A 893 -54.05 -12.38 -39.12
N LEU A 894 -53.65 -11.28 -38.46
CA LEU A 894 -54.50 -10.56 -37.51
C LEU A 894 -55.79 -10.02 -38.14
N ALA A 895 -55.75 -9.68 -39.43
CA ALA A 895 -56.90 -9.26 -40.22
C ALA A 895 -57.76 -10.44 -40.75
N GLY A 896 -57.38 -11.69 -40.46
CA GLY A 896 -58.07 -12.90 -40.91
C GLY A 896 -57.96 -13.18 -42.41
N MET A 897 -56.98 -12.56 -43.09
CA MET A 897 -56.74 -12.72 -44.52
C MET A 897 -55.96 -14.00 -44.85
N ILE A 898 -55.18 -14.51 -43.90
CA ILE A 898 -54.43 -15.77 -43.98
C ILE A 898 -54.58 -16.58 -42.69
N PRO A 899 -54.52 -17.93 -42.73
CA PRO A 899 -54.50 -18.76 -41.53
C PRO A 899 -53.13 -18.66 -40.81
N TYR A 900 -53.08 -19.04 -39.52
CA TYR A 900 -51.83 -19.06 -38.74
C TYR A 900 -50.73 -19.91 -39.40
N SER A 901 -51.12 -21.02 -40.05
CA SER A 901 -50.21 -21.89 -40.79
C SER A 901 -49.55 -21.27 -42.02
N ALA A 902 -49.87 -20.00 -42.34
CA ALA A 902 -49.22 -19.24 -43.40
C ALA A 902 -48.17 -18.23 -42.87
N LEU A 903 -48.11 -18.02 -41.55
CA LEU A 903 -47.05 -17.25 -40.88
C LEU A 903 -45.77 -18.08 -40.64
N GLY A 904 -45.90 -19.41 -40.64
CA GLY A 904 -44.80 -20.37 -40.47
C GLY A 904 -44.60 -21.45 -41.53
N ASN A 905 -43.36 -21.93 -41.73
CA ASN A 905 -43.12 -23.35 -42.02
C ASN A 905 -43.44 -24.11 -40.73
N GLN A 906 -44.61 -24.75 -40.67
CA GLN A 906 -45.07 -25.53 -39.51
C GLN A 906 -44.55 -26.96 -39.51
#